data_AF-A0A1C6KH32-F1
#
_entry.id   AF-A0A1C6KH32-F1
#
_cell.length_a   1.000
_cell.length_b   1.000
_cell.length_c   1.000
_cell.angle_alpha   90.00
_cell.angle_beta   90.00
_cell.angle_gamma   90.00
#
_symmetry.space_group_name_H-M   'P 1'
#
loop_
_entity.id
_entity.type
_entity.pdbx_description
1 polymer ?
#
loop_
_entity_poly.entity_id
_entity_poly.type
_entity_poly.pdbx_seq_one_letter_code
_entity_poly.pdbx_strand_id
1 'polypeptide(L)'
;MKKNTLKRFMASAMTAVMCVSSLGTLAVNAAPADPAAETSVVDNLMSKMTLRQKIAQMMMPDFRKWQTESDSGQKNFQVMNDEVAQIIKDYDFGGVILFAENVAQTDQTLKLTTDLQEAATGGTDGSNIPLLLTIDQEGGIVYRLGSGTALPGNMALGATRSTDAATQSGEVIGRELSALGINVDFAPVADVNSNPSNPVIGLRSYGSDPELVGSMATAAMKGMQKYNIATAAKHFPGHGDTATDSHTGLPCVDKSLDELRQCELVPFQKMIDNGVDMLMTAHIQYPQVEKETAISKKDGSEISLPATLSKTILTDLVRNEMHYDGIIVTDALNMDAISQNFGETDTCIRAIKAGVDICLMPTILRSKADMSKMDAILDGVENAVNSGEISVDRINESVKRILSLKEKRGILNYTSDTRTYEEKLAVANEQVGSEQNRHIERNISAQAVTIIKNNDNILPLKPQAGQKVLLLGAYNNETPGLALGMRRVIADHIISGKVDYETFRYTSANLDQVKQKIDDADYVIVISEVSTNFSNWLTTQPTAITEYAKAQGKKSIVMSISKPYDVANYADSDAIVAVYGNKGMDPTEALKPDNAFGPNIIAGVEVIFGRFAASGKLPVNVPVIENGQMTSDIKYAFGYGLTYDAVEPSSYYAVENSLLNFYNTWKDADLSVYTADSAAALKSALTAAKAVLDKSNASITEMDSAVSALVDAVNNLAYGVQKTHLNVAIVAADKLLERAADYENTEDLTAALTAAKAVYANTSATQTEVDRAASTLLDALAAMAERADLAALKKLVASAGGLEEKDFTSDSYKDLKDAMDAAKDVIDDLNRTPEAIGKAYADIITAITNLERVGNKAALIAVIAKAEAIVAAKDSYVSSTLNGLEEALAAGKAVNDNPNALQDAINNAVTLLTEKVANVRLLGDVNNDGSVTTADSALLLRSAAELDTLDDAATVSADMNQDGIADTSDAVLILQTAAEF
;
A
#
# COMPACT_ATOMS: atom_id res chain seq x y z
N MET A 1 -8.79 50.04 17.35
CA MET A 1 -10.18 50.11 17.88
C MET A 1 -10.88 48.83 17.41
N LYS A 2 -10.98 47.74 18.20
CA LYS A 2 -12.11 47.37 19.10
C LYS A 2 -13.48 47.72 18.50
N LYS A 3 -14.52 46.88 18.42
CA LYS A 3 -14.83 45.47 18.79
C LYS A 3 -16.34 45.29 18.51
N ASN A 4 -16.81 44.05 18.33
CA ASN A 4 -18.12 43.51 18.79
C ASN A 4 -19.40 43.93 18.01
N THR A 5 -20.48 43.13 17.84
CA THR A 5 -20.98 41.81 18.34
C THR A 5 -22.25 41.49 17.53
N LEU A 6 -22.50 40.29 16.99
CA LEU A 6 -23.06 39.05 17.56
C LEU A 6 -24.57 39.04 17.92
N LYS A 7 -25.25 37.98 17.43
CA LYS A 7 -26.51 37.30 17.89
C LYS A 7 -27.86 37.78 17.33
N ARG A 8 -28.92 36.96 17.25
CA ARG A 8 -29.23 35.52 16.99
C ARG A 8 -30.77 35.42 17.22
N PHE A 9 -31.44 34.51 16.52
CA PHE A 9 -32.76 33.90 16.80
C PHE A 9 -34.08 34.69 16.68
N MET A 10 -35.02 34.13 15.91
CA MET A 10 -36.31 33.67 16.46
C MET A 10 -36.95 32.57 15.59
N ALA A 11 -37.51 31.58 16.26
CA ALA A 11 -38.26 30.46 15.70
C ALA A 11 -39.67 30.41 16.33
N SER A 12 -40.59 29.80 15.59
CA SER A 12 -41.76 29.00 16.06
C SER A 12 -43.07 29.68 16.50
N ALA A 13 -44.08 29.46 15.64
CA ALA A 13 -45.26 28.60 15.87
C ALA A 13 -46.62 29.14 16.42
N MET A 14 -47.67 28.49 15.87
CA MET A 14 -49.05 28.25 16.38
C MET A 14 -50.12 29.36 16.21
N THR A 15 -51.41 29.13 15.92
CA THR A 15 -52.32 28.01 15.53
C THR A 15 -53.73 28.64 15.38
N ALA A 16 -54.63 28.17 14.47
CA ALA A 16 -56.07 27.94 14.75
C ALA A 16 -56.94 27.61 13.50
N VAL A 17 -57.19 26.31 13.35
CA VAL A 17 -58.39 25.54 12.91
C VAL A 17 -59.71 26.30 12.61
N MET A 18 -60.34 25.96 11.47
CA MET A 18 -61.78 25.61 11.38
C MET A 18 -62.07 24.73 10.15
N CYS A 19 -62.61 23.53 10.39
CA CYS A 19 -63.15 22.59 9.41
C CYS A 19 -64.61 22.93 9.07
N VAL A 20 -65.04 22.84 7.80
CA VAL A 20 -66.31 22.22 7.37
C VAL A 20 -66.16 21.71 5.92
N SER A 21 -66.59 20.46 5.70
CA SER A 21 -66.58 19.69 4.46
C SER A 21 -67.79 19.99 3.55
N SER A 22 -67.62 19.89 2.23
CA SER A 22 -68.65 19.35 1.31
C SER A 22 -68.11 19.13 -0.12
N LEU A 23 -68.03 17.84 -0.48
CA LEU A 23 -68.36 17.19 -1.76
C LEU A 23 -68.23 17.99 -3.07
N GLY A 24 -67.25 17.60 -3.89
CA GLY A 24 -67.19 17.90 -5.32
C GLY A 24 -66.57 16.72 -6.08
N THR A 25 -67.37 16.08 -6.92
CA THR A 25 -67.05 15.00 -7.86
C THR A 25 -65.77 15.24 -8.67
N LEU A 26 -64.79 14.34 -8.56
CA LEU A 26 -63.66 14.24 -9.50
C LEU A 26 -64.05 13.28 -10.62
N ALA A 27 -64.25 13.84 -11.81
CA ALA A 27 -64.35 13.10 -13.05
C ALA A 27 -62.99 12.44 -13.36
N VAL A 28 -63.04 11.14 -13.65
CA VAL A 28 -61.93 10.34 -14.17
C VAL A 28 -61.61 10.86 -15.57
N ASN A 29 -60.51 11.59 -15.73
CA ASN A 29 -59.86 11.74 -17.03
C ASN A 29 -58.96 10.52 -17.22
N ALA A 30 -59.48 9.50 -17.89
CA ALA A 30 -58.67 8.43 -18.45
C ALA A 30 -57.74 9.04 -19.51
N ALA A 31 -56.43 9.00 -19.24
CA ALA A 31 -55.43 9.21 -20.27
C ALA A 31 -55.61 8.13 -21.37
N PRO A 32 -55.39 8.47 -22.65
CA PRO A 32 -55.52 7.49 -23.72
C PRO A 32 -54.49 6.36 -23.50
N ALA A 33 -54.95 5.12 -23.68
CA ALA A 33 -54.13 3.93 -23.57
C ALA A 33 -52.93 4.02 -24.53
N ASP A 34 -51.74 3.86 -23.96
CA ASP A 34 -50.48 3.73 -24.70
C ASP A 34 -50.53 2.43 -25.54
N PRO A 35 -49.99 2.42 -26.77
CA PRO A 35 -50.06 1.27 -27.65
C PRO A 35 -49.11 0.17 -27.14
N ALA A 36 -49.67 -0.94 -26.68
CA ALA A 36 -49.01 -2.21 -26.32
C ALA A 36 -47.71 -2.05 -25.50
N ALA A 37 -47.83 -2.01 -24.18
CA ALA A 37 -46.68 -2.16 -23.28
C ALA A 37 -45.86 -3.40 -23.69
N GLU A 38 -44.62 -3.20 -24.11
CA GLU A 38 -43.68 -4.30 -24.32
C GLU A 38 -43.59 -5.12 -23.03
N THR A 39 -43.89 -6.40 -23.11
CA THR A 39 -43.78 -7.34 -21.98
C THR A 39 -42.33 -7.34 -21.47
N SER A 40 -42.11 -7.14 -20.17
CA SER A 40 -40.76 -7.14 -19.57
C SER A 40 -40.01 -8.44 -19.91
N VAL A 41 -38.67 -8.39 -20.00
CA VAL A 41 -37.83 -9.58 -20.28
C VAL A 41 -38.15 -10.71 -19.28
N VAL A 42 -38.32 -10.35 -18.01
CA VAL A 42 -38.71 -11.27 -16.94
C VAL A 42 -40.06 -11.93 -17.21
N ASP A 43 -41.10 -11.14 -17.52
CA ASP A 43 -42.44 -11.70 -17.78
C ASP A 43 -42.44 -12.59 -19.04
N ASN A 44 -41.61 -12.27 -20.04
CA ASN A 44 -41.42 -13.09 -21.24
C ASN A 44 -40.77 -14.44 -20.91
N LEU A 45 -39.66 -14.44 -20.16
CA LEU A 45 -39.00 -15.66 -19.69
C LEU A 45 -39.97 -16.53 -18.87
N MET A 46 -40.65 -15.94 -17.89
CA MET A 46 -41.60 -16.67 -17.04
C MET A 46 -42.75 -17.31 -17.81
N SER A 47 -43.21 -16.68 -18.90
CA SER A 47 -44.30 -17.20 -19.74
C SER A 47 -43.93 -18.48 -20.50
N LYS A 48 -42.62 -18.73 -20.68
CA LYS A 48 -42.09 -19.90 -21.39
C LYS A 48 -41.72 -21.05 -20.46
N MET A 49 -41.60 -20.79 -19.16
CA MET A 49 -41.19 -21.79 -18.18
C MET A 49 -42.33 -22.72 -17.77
N THR A 50 -42.05 -24.02 -17.74
CA THR A 50 -42.91 -25.02 -17.08
C THR A 50 -42.93 -24.83 -15.56
N LEU A 51 -43.90 -25.45 -14.87
CA LEU A 51 -43.92 -25.45 -13.41
C LEU A 51 -42.64 -26.05 -12.82
N ARG A 52 -42.15 -27.15 -13.37
CA ARG A 52 -40.92 -27.80 -12.91
C ARG A 52 -39.69 -26.90 -13.06
N GLN A 53 -39.56 -26.20 -14.19
CA GLN A 53 -38.48 -25.22 -14.39
C GLN A 53 -38.57 -24.05 -13.41
N LYS A 54 -39.78 -23.58 -13.10
CA LYS A 54 -40.00 -22.55 -12.08
C LYS A 54 -39.56 -23.03 -10.69
N ILE A 55 -39.91 -24.25 -10.32
CA ILE A 55 -39.47 -24.86 -9.06
C ILE A 55 -37.95 -25.04 -9.05
N ALA A 56 -37.33 -25.47 -10.16
CA ALA A 56 -35.89 -25.67 -10.23
C ALA A 56 -35.09 -24.36 -10.19
N GLN A 57 -35.64 -23.25 -10.72
CA GLN A 57 -35.07 -21.91 -10.49
C GLN A 57 -35.03 -21.52 -9.01
N MET A 58 -35.84 -22.15 -8.15
CA MET A 58 -35.81 -21.97 -6.70
C MET A 58 -34.83 -22.92 -5.99
N MET A 59 -34.05 -23.72 -6.73
CA MET A 59 -33.06 -24.65 -6.18
C MET A 59 -31.64 -24.16 -6.51
N MET A 60 -30.77 -24.21 -5.50
CA MET A 60 -29.36 -23.85 -5.63
C MET A 60 -28.48 -24.95 -5.02
N PRO A 61 -28.09 -25.98 -5.79
CA PRO A 61 -27.21 -27.04 -5.29
C PRO A 61 -25.75 -26.58 -5.15
N ASP A 62 -24.96 -27.41 -4.46
CA ASP A 62 -23.49 -27.38 -4.53
C ASP A 62 -22.96 -28.59 -5.30
N PHE A 63 -21.93 -28.35 -6.11
CA PHE A 63 -21.06 -29.39 -6.64
C PHE A 63 -19.68 -29.23 -6.02
N ARG A 64 -19.58 -29.23 -4.68
CA ARG A 64 -18.28 -29.04 -3.99
C ARG A 64 -17.27 -30.12 -4.35
N LYS A 65 -17.75 -31.36 -4.36
CA LYS A 65 -16.99 -32.56 -4.76
C LYS A 65 -17.82 -33.40 -5.69
N TRP A 66 -17.17 -34.09 -6.61
CA TRP A 66 -17.81 -34.98 -7.57
C TRP A 66 -17.02 -36.29 -7.74
N GLN A 67 -17.75 -37.38 -7.93
CA GLN A 67 -17.24 -38.68 -8.30
C GLN A 67 -17.93 -39.11 -9.59
N THR A 68 -17.18 -39.17 -10.69
CA THR A 68 -17.68 -39.77 -11.94
C THR A 68 -17.71 -41.29 -11.82
N GLU A 69 -18.42 -41.96 -12.73
CA GLU A 69 -18.44 -43.44 -12.76
C GLU A 69 -17.04 -44.07 -12.89
N SER A 70 -16.09 -43.34 -13.48
CA SER A 70 -14.71 -43.78 -13.68
C SER A 70 -13.77 -43.53 -12.49
N ASP A 71 -14.21 -42.76 -11.50
CA ASP A 71 -13.38 -42.35 -10.36
C ASP A 71 -13.39 -43.37 -9.22
N SER A 72 -12.22 -43.57 -8.60
CA SER A 72 -12.06 -44.39 -7.40
C SER A 72 -12.57 -43.73 -6.10
N GLY A 73 -12.99 -42.46 -6.16
CA GLY A 73 -13.53 -41.70 -5.04
C GLY A 73 -13.84 -40.25 -5.40
N GLN A 74 -14.48 -39.53 -4.47
CA GLN A 74 -14.83 -38.12 -4.62
C GLN A 74 -13.60 -37.23 -4.76
N LYS A 75 -13.64 -36.31 -5.72
CA LYS A 75 -12.60 -35.30 -5.97
C LYS A 75 -13.18 -33.90 -5.83
N ASN A 76 -12.32 -32.93 -5.56
CA ASN A 76 -12.70 -31.51 -5.63
C ASN A 76 -13.16 -31.20 -7.06
N PHE A 77 -14.33 -30.57 -7.20
CA PHE A 77 -14.88 -30.26 -8.52
C PHE A 77 -14.32 -28.92 -9.02
N GLN A 78 -13.13 -28.98 -9.60
CA GLN A 78 -12.40 -27.82 -10.10
C GLN A 78 -12.51 -27.66 -11.62
N VAL A 79 -12.86 -28.74 -12.32
CA VAL A 79 -12.98 -28.76 -13.77
C VAL A 79 -14.32 -29.36 -14.12
N MET A 80 -15.03 -28.71 -15.04
CA MET A 80 -16.30 -29.21 -15.56
C MET A 80 -16.14 -30.61 -16.15
N ASN A 81 -17.18 -31.43 -16.01
CA ASN A 81 -17.28 -32.72 -16.69
C ASN A 81 -18.66 -32.88 -17.36
N ASP A 82 -18.77 -33.85 -18.26
CA ASP A 82 -20.00 -34.06 -19.05
C ASP A 82 -21.21 -34.42 -18.17
N GLU A 83 -21.02 -35.12 -17.06
CA GLU A 83 -22.11 -35.51 -16.16
C GLU A 83 -22.76 -34.27 -15.53
N VAL A 84 -21.96 -33.37 -14.94
CA VAL A 84 -22.45 -32.15 -14.29
C VAL A 84 -22.96 -31.15 -15.33
N ALA A 85 -22.28 -31.02 -16.47
CA ALA A 85 -22.74 -30.16 -17.56
C ALA A 85 -24.14 -30.58 -18.07
N GLN A 86 -24.40 -31.89 -18.18
CA GLN A 86 -25.70 -32.40 -18.56
C GLN A 86 -26.75 -32.17 -17.45
N ILE A 87 -26.39 -32.38 -16.18
CA ILE A 87 -27.28 -32.10 -15.05
C ILE A 87 -27.72 -30.63 -15.04
N ILE A 88 -26.80 -29.68 -15.27
CA ILE A 88 -27.14 -28.26 -15.30
C ILE A 88 -28.12 -27.93 -16.44
N LYS A 89 -27.93 -28.55 -17.61
CA LYS A 89 -28.84 -28.40 -18.76
C LYS A 89 -30.23 -28.99 -18.50
N ASP A 90 -30.30 -30.15 -17.85
CA ASP A 90 -31.55 -30.90 -17.69
C ASP A 90 -32.45 -30.33 -16.58
N TYR A 91 -31.85 -29.73 -15.54
CA TYR A 91 -32.59 -29.30 -14.36
C TYR A 91 -32.94 -27.81 -14.33
N ASP A 92 -32.30 -26.95 -15.12
CA ASP A 92 -32.56 -25.49 -15.09
C ASP A 92 -32.46 -24.88 -13.68
N PHE A 93 -31.39 -25.19 -12.93
CA PHE A 93 -31.20 -24.66 -11.58
C PHE A 93 -31.14 -23.13 -11.55
N GLY A 94 -31.59 -22.53 -10.44
CA GLY A 94 -31.54 -21.08 -10.24
C GLY A 94 -30.12 -20.55 -10.13
N GLY A 95 -29.25 -21.35 -9.52
CA GLY A 95 -27.86 -21.03 -9.29
C GLY A 95 -27.06 -22.23 -8.77
N VAL A 96 -25.77 -22.00 -8.52
CA VAL A 96 -24.85 -22.98 -7.93
C VAL A 96 -23.98 -22.24 -6.92
N ILE A 97 -23.84 -22.79 -5.71
CA ILE A 97 -22.88 -22.29 -4.71
C ILE A 97 -21.52 -22.95 -4.88
N LEU A 98 -20.47 -22.14 -4.84
CA LEU A 98 -19.06 -22.54 -4.90
C LEU A 98 -18.42 -22.50 -3.51
N PHE A 99 -17.47 -23.39 -3.29
CA PHE A 99 -16.65 -23.50 -2.08
C PHE A 99 -15.17 -23.43 -2.41
N ALA A 100 -14.30 -23.38 -1.39
CA ALA A 100 -12.86 -23.34 -1.56
C ALA A 100 -12.32 -24.50 -2.42
N GLU A 101 -12.96 -25.68 -2.35
CA GLU A 101 -12.64 -26.82 -3.22
C GLU A 101 -12.83 -26.53 -4.71
N ASN A 102 -13.71 -25.60 -5.08
CA ASN A 102 -14.03 -25.24 -6.46
C ASN A 102 -13.16 -24.09 -7.01
N VAL A 103 -12.58 -23.25 -6.15
CA VAL A 103 -11.98 -21.96 -6.54
C VAL A 103 -10.52 -21.81 -6.11
N ALA A 104 -9.69 -22.79 -6.46
CA ALA A 104 -8.34 -22.89 -5.95
C ALA A 104 -7.37 -21.89 -6.57
N GLN A 105 -7.50 -21.63 -7.88
CA GLN A 105 -6.62 -20.74 -8.66
C GLN A 105 -7.45 -19.91 -9.65
N THR A 106 -6.93 -18.73 -10.02
CA THR A 106 -7.65 -17.73 -10.83
C THR A 106 -8.10 -18.28 -12.19
N ASP A 107 -7.18 -18.91 -12.93
CA ASP A 107 -7.44 -19.46 -14.27
C ASP A 107 -8.45 -20.62 -14.24
N GLN A 108 -8.26 -21.54 -13.30
CA GLN A 108 -9.14 -22.68 -13.05
C GLN A 108 -10.54 -22.22 -12.66
N THR A 109 -10.64 -21.21 -11.79
CA THR A 109 -11.92 -20.68 -11.32
C THR A 109 -12.68 -20.03 -12.47
N LEU A 110 -12.04 -19.16 -13.24
CA LEU A 110 -12.66 -18.52 -14.40
C LEU A 110 -13.13 -19.55 -15.43
N LYS A 111 -12.34 -20.61 -15.67
CA LYS A 111 -12.75 -21.70 -16.56
C LYS A 111 -14.01 -22.40 -16.05
N LEU A 112 -14.02 -22.77 -14.77
CA LEU A 112 -15.16 -23.47 -14.17
C LEU A 112 -16.44 -22.62 -14.21
N THR A 113 -16.37 -21.33 -13.86
CA THR A 113 -17.55 -20.44 -13.89
C THR A 113 -18.04 -20.21 -15.32
N THR A 114 -17.14 -20.06 -16.29
CA THR A 114 -17.49 -19.99 -17.71
C THR A 114 -18.21 -21.27 -18.16
N ASP A 115 -17.67 -22.44 -17.83
CA ASP A 115 -18.25 -23.73 -18.21
C ASP A 115 -19.63 -23.96 -17.57
N LEU A 116 -19.81 -23.53 -16.31
CA LEU A 116 -21.10 -23.59 -15.61
C LEU A 116 -22.15 -22.73 -16.33
N GLN A 117 -21.79 -21.51 -16.73
CA GLN A 117 -22.70 -20.62 -17.45
C GLN A 117 -22.99 -21.10 -18.88
N GLU A 118 -22.00 -21.63 -19.59
CA GLU A 118 -22.18 -22.24 -20.92
C GLU A 118 -23.09 -23.47 -20.86
N ALA A 119 -22.97 -24.29 -19.82
CA ALA A 119 -23.88 -25.42 -19.60
C ALA A 119 -25.32 -24.92 -19.40
N ALA A 120 -25.54 -23.90 -18.56
CA ALA A 120 -26.88 -23.37 -18.27
C ALA A 120 -27.53 -22.61 -19.44
N THR A 121 -26.72 -22.01 -20.33
CA THR A 121 -27.22 -21.20 -21.46
C THR A 121 -27.22 -21.93 -22.80
N GLY A 122 -26.65 -23.14 -22.86
CA GLY A 122 -26.57 -23.98 -24.06
C GLY A 122 -27.71 -24.98 -24.24
N GLY A 123 -28.79 -24.86 -23.47
CA GLY A 123 -29.98 -25.71 -23.57
C GLY A 123 -30.76 -25.52 -24.88
N THR A 124 -31.56 -26.53 -25.25
CA THR A 124 -32.41 -26.50 -26.45
C THR A 124 -33.90 -26.36 -26.14
N ASP A 125 -34.27 -26.38 -24.86
CA ASP A 125 -35.64 -26.28 -24.34
C ASP A 125 -36.15 -24.83 -24.26
N GLY A 126 -35.27 -23.85 -24.45
CA GLY A 126 -35.61 -22.44 -24.62
C GLY A 126 -35.64 -21.60 -23.34
N SER A 127 -35.24 -22.16 -22.19
CA SER A 127 -35.05 -21.42 -20.93
C SER A 127 -33.77 -20.57 -21.00
N ASN A 128 -32.62 -21.20 -21.28
CA ASN A 128 -31.28 -20.61 -21.44
C ASN A 128 -30.97 -19.50 -20.41
N ILE A 129 -31.34 -19.72 -19.15
CA ILE A 129 -31.23 -18.72 -18.08
C ILE A 129 -29.87 -18.88 -17.39
N PRO A 130 -29.00 -17.84 -17.38
CA PRO A 130 -27.72 -17.90 -16.68
C PRO A 130 -27.89 -18.16 -15.18
N LEU A 131 -26.91 -18.83 -14.57
CA LEU A 131 -26.89 -19.19 -13.16
C LEU A 131 -26.57 -17.99 -12.26
N LEU A 132 -27.20 -17.95 -11.09
CA LEU A 132 -26.62 -17.27 -9.93
C LEU A 132 -25.42 -18.12 -9.45
N LEU A 133 -24.20 -17.69 -9.75
CA LEU A 133 -22.98 -18.32 -9.24
C LEU A 133 -22.61 -17.63 -7.94
N THR A 134 -22.73 -18.37 -6.84
CA THR A 134 -22.66 -17.81 -5.49
C THR A 134 -21.46 -18.33 -4.71
N ILE A 135 -21.03 -17.58 -3.69
CA ILE A 135 -19.90 -17.95 -2.83
C ILE A 135 -20.04 -17.30 -1.44
N ASP A 136 -19.24 -17.73 -0.46
CA ASP A 136 -19.06 -17.06 0.84
C ASP A 136 -17.69 -16.35 0.92
N GLN A 137 -17.55 -15.19 0.28
CA GLN A 137 -16.29 -14.41 0.28
C GLN A 137 -16.36 -13.25 1.29
N GLU A 138 -16.66 -13.55 2.57
CA GLU A 138 -16.83 -12.53 3.63
C GLU A 138 -15.55 -11.75 3.94
N GLY A 139 -14.39 -12.39 3.76
CA GLY A 139 -13.08 -11.92 4.20
C GLY A 139 -12.68 -12.40 5.59
N GLY A 140 -11.42 -12.20 5.98
CA GLY A 140 -10.89 -12.59 7.29
C GLY A 140 -10.84 -14.11 7.47
N ILE A 141 -11.62 -14.65 8.40
CA ILE A 141 -11.61 -16.10 8.68
C ILE A 141 -12.48 -16.93 7.72
N VAL A 142 -13.37 -16.27 6.95
CA VAL A 142 -14.24 -16.88 5.95
C VAL A 142 -13.97 -16.24 4.58
N TYR A 143 -13.03 -16.83 3.86
CA TYR A 143 -12.83 -16.61 2.43
C TYR A 143 -12.73 -17.97 1.73
N ARG A 144 -12.87 -17.98 0.40
CA ARG A 144 -12.85 -19.18 -0.44
C ARG A 144 -11.82 -19.11 -1.55
N LEU A 145 -11.65 -17.95 -2.18
CA LEU A 145 -10.70 -17.78 -3.29
C LEU A 145 -9.27 -18.14 -2.83
N GLY A 146 -8.66 -19.13 -3.49
CA GLY A 146 -7.32 -19.60 -3.13
C GLY A 146 -6.21 -18.61 -3.49
N SER A 147 -6.36 -17.87 -4.58
CA SER A 147 -5.42 -16.85 -5.08
C SER A 147 -5.91 -15.40 -4.88
N GLY A 148 -7.07 -15.21 -4.25
CA GLY A 148 -7.65 -13.88 -4.01
C GLY A 148 -7.04 -13.14 -2.83
N THR A 149 -7.64 -12.00 -2.50
CA THR A 149 -7.28 -11.19 -1.33
C THR A 149 -8.14 -11.62 -0.13
N ALA A 150 -7.52 -11.97 1.00
CA ALA A 150 -8.23 -12.56 2.14
C ALA A 150 -8.99 -11.50 2.96
N LEU A 151 -8.48 -10.26 3.01
CA LEU A 151 -8.96 -9.14 3.81
C LEU A 151 -8.91 -9.42 5.33
N PRO A 152 -8.92 -8.39 6.20
CA PRO A 152 -8.75 -8.60 7.64
C PRO A 152 -9.99 -9.15 8.37
N GLY A 153 -11.16 -9.13 7.72
CA GLY A 153 -12.43 -9.61 8.28
C GLY A 153 -13.27 -8.55 8.99
N ASN A 154 -14.52 -8.91 9.31
CA ASN A 154 -15.54 -7.96 9.74
C ASN A 154 -15.24 -7.33 11.10
N MET A 155 -14.78 -8.08 12.10
CA MET A 155 -14.46 -7.47 13.40
C MET A 155 -13.28 -6.50 13.31
N ALA A 156 -12.32 -6.78 12.44
CA ALA A 156 -11.23 -5.85 12.14
C ALA A 156 -11.75 -4.57 11.47
N LEU A 157 -12.63 -4.68 10.47
CA LEU A 157 -13.33 -3.54 9.86
C LEU A 157 -14.15 -2.74 10.89
N GLY A 158 -14.84 -3.44 11.79
CA GLY A 158 -15.50 -2.81 12.94
C GLY A 158 -14.53 -1.98 13.75
N ALA A 159 -13.34 -2.50 14.02
CA ALA A 159 -12.32 -1.83 14.81
C ALA A 159 -11.75 -0.56 14.16
N THR A 160 -11.76 -0.44 12.83
CA THR A 160 -11.34 0.79 12.14
C THR A 160 -12.31 1.95 12.36
N ARG A 161 -13.60 1.66 12.62
CA ARG A 161 -14.71 2.64 12.63
C ARG A 161 -14.89 3.43 11.33
N SER A 162 -14.22 3.04 10.24
CA SER A 162 -14.30 3.66 8.93
C SER A 162 -15.24 2.88 8.00
N THR A 163 -16.35 3.52 7.59
CA THR A 163 -17.19 2.99 6.52
C THR A 163 -16.47 2.97 5.18
N ASP A 164 -15.49 3.84 4.97
CA ASP A 164 -14.70 3.87 3.74
C ASP A 164 -13.83 2.62 3.63
N ALA A 165 -13.23 2.18 4.73
CA ALA A 165 -12.51 0.90 4.79
C ALA A 165 -13.44 -0.29 4.51
N ALA A 166 -14.68 -0.27 5.03
CA ALA A 166 -15.67 -1.31 4.72
C ALA A 166 -16.10 -1.29 3.25
N THR A 167 -16.30 -0.10 2.66
CA THR A 167 -16.57 0.04 1.22
C THR A 167 -15.40 -0.46 0.39
N GLN A 168 -14.16 -0.08 0.68
CA GLN A 168 -12.96 -0.57 0.00
C GLN A 168 -12.83 -2.10 0.08
N SER A 169 -13.09 -2.69 1.26
CA SER A 169 -13.14 -4.14 1.43
C SER A 169 -14.20 -4.78 0.51
N GLY A 170 -15.40 -4.20 0.45
CA GLY A 170 -16.45 -4.66 -0.46
C GLY A 170 -16.09 -4.49 -1.94
N GLU A 171 -15.39 -3.42 -2.30
CA GLU A 171 -14.90 -3.19 -3.67
C GLU A 171 -13.83 -4.19 -4.10
N VAL A 172 -12.90 -4.56 -3.20
CA VAL A 172 -11.91 -5.62 -3.46
C VAL A 172 -12.62 -6.94 -3.74
N ILE A 173 -13.54 -7.36 -2.87
CA ILE A 173 -14.32 -8.59 -3.05
C ILE A 173 -15.12 -8.53 -4.37
N GLY A 174 -15.85 -7.42 -4.58
CA GLY A 174 -16.69 -7.24 -5.77
C GLY A 174 -15.91 -7.34 -7.07
N ARG A 175 -14.73 -6.71 -7.11
CA ARG A 175 -13.85 -6.71 -8.27
C ARG A 175 -13.27 -8.08 -8.58
N GLU A 176 -12.79 -8.81 -7.57
CA GLU A 176 -12.23 -10.15 -7.75
C GLU A 176 -13.30 -11.16 -8.17
N LEU A 177 -14.46 -11.15 -7.50
CA LEU A 177 -15.57 -12.06 -7.85
C LEU A 177 -16.10 -11.80 -9.25
N SER A 178 -16.29 -10.53 -9.62
CA SER A 178 -16.77 -10.15 -10.96
C SER A 178 -15.80 -10.59 -12.05
N ALA A 179 -14.48 -10.42 -11.84
CA ALA A 179 -13.46 -10.86 -12.78
C ALA A 179 -13.43 -12.38 -12.98
N LEU A 180 -13.86 -13.14 -11.96
CA LEU A 180 -13.97 -14.59 -12.00
C LEU A 180 -15.33 -15.11 -12.50
N GLY A 181 -16.25 -14.23 -12.88
CA GLY A 181 -17.59 -14.60 -13.34
C GLY A 181 -18.55 -15.06 -12.23
N ILE A 182 -18.17 -14.90 -10.96
CA ILE A 182 -19.05 -15.10 -9.80
C ILE A 182 -19.91 -13.83 -9.67
N ASN A 183 -21.21 -13.98 -9.41
CA ASN A 183 -22.16 -12.87 -9.51
C ASN A 183 -23.06 -12.67 -8.28
N VAL A 184 -22.93 -13.54 -7.28
CA VAL A 184 -23.53 -13.36 -5.96
C VAL A 184 -22.48 -13.64 -4.90
N ASP A 185 -22.39 -12.78 -3.89
CA ASP A 185 -21.68 -13.08 -2.66
C ASP A 185 -22.68 -13.16 -1.51
N PHE A 186 -22.57 -14.22 -0.72
CA PHE A 186 -23.29 -14.37 0.54
C PHE A 186 -22.58 -13.59 1.63
N ALA A 187 -22.50 -12.28 1.42
CA ALA A 187 -22.00 -11.28 2.33
C ALA A 187 -22.77 -9.97 2.07
N PRO A 188 -22.78 -9.02 3.01
CA PRO A 188 -22.12 -9.03 4.32
C PRO A 188 -22.85 -9.79 5.45
N VAL A 189 -22.09 -10.17 6.48
CA VAL A 189 -22.65 -10.64 7.76
C VAL A 189 -23.19 -9.43 8.54
N ALA A 190 -24.49 -9.47 8.84
CA ALA A 190 -25.24 -8.44 9.56
C ALA A 190 -25.56 -8.85 11.02
N ASP A 191 -25.03 -9.99 11.47
CA ASP A 191 -25.18 -10.44 12.86
C ASP A 191 -24.47 -9.49 13.84
N VAL A 192 -25.15 -9.13 14.92
CA VAL A 192 -24.58 -8.37 16.04
C VAL A 192 -24.00 -9.34 17.05
N ASN A 193 -22.68 -9.32 17.30
CA ASN A 193 -22.05 -10.19 18.29
C ASN A 193 -22.30 -9.68 19.72
N SER A 194 -23.57 -9.68 20.14
CA SER A 194 -24.05 -9.26 21.46
C SER A 194 -23.62 -10.21 22.57
N ASN A 195 -23.44 -11.49 22.25
CA ASN A 195 -22.99 -12.51 23.20
C ASN A 195 -21.48 -12.78 23.04
N PRO A 196 -20.64 -12.44 24.03
CA PRO A 196 -19.19 -12.73 23.99
C PRO A 196 -18.87 -14.23 23.88
N SER A 197 -19.78 -15.10 24.37
CA SER A 197 -19.65 -16.55 24.32
C SER A 197 -20.11 -17.17 23.00
N ASN A 198 -20.51 -16.37 22.00
CA ASN A 198 -20.99 -16.88 20.72
C ASN A 198 -19.92 -17.77 20.04
N PRO A 199 -20.22 -19.04 19.70
CA PRO A 199 -19.24 -19.94 19.14
C PRO A 199 -19.04 -19.81 17.63
N VAL A 200 -20.00 -19.21 16.89
CA VAL A 200 -20.08 -19.27 15.41
C VAL A 200 -19.76 -17.95 14.72
N ILE A 201 -20.26 -16.83 15.24
CA ILE A 201 -20.14 -15.51 14.62
C ILE A 201 -18.79 -14.89 15.00
N GLY A 202 -18.61 -14.46 16.25
CA GLY A 202 -17.32 -13.92 16.72
C GLY A 202 -16.72 -12.90 15.75
N LEU A 203 -15.54 -13.24 15.19
CA LEU A 203 -14.81 -12.40 14.23
C LEU A 203 -15.56 -12.07 12.93
N ARG A 204 -16.61 -12.84 12.59
CA ARG A 204 -17.45 -12.62 11.41
C ARG A 204 -18.44 -11.47 11.57
N SER A 205 -18.68 -10.99 12.79
CA SER A 205 -19.47 -9.77 13.02
C SER A 205 -18.57 -8.54 13.03
N TYR A 206 -19.12 -7.41 12.60
CA TYR A 206 -18.46 -6.11 12.75
C TYR A 206 -18.37 -5.63 14.21
N GLY A 207 -19.13 -6.20 15.15
CA GLY A 207 -19.06 -5.79 16.55
C GLY A 207 -20.31 -6.14 17.36
N SER A 208 -20.39 -5.58 18.57
CA SER A 208 -21.54 -5.78 19.48
C SER A 208 -22.54 -4.63 19.46
N ASP A 209 -22.31 -3.59 18.65
CA ASP A 209 -23.20 -2.43 18.52
C ASP A 209 -24.03 -2.53 17.22
N PRO A 210 -25.37 -2.58 17.28
CA PRO A 210 -26.20 -2.75 16.09
C PRO A 210 -26.05 -1.65 15.04
N GLU A 211 -25.82 -0.40 15.45
CA GLU A 211 -25.67 0.71 14.51
C GLU A 211 -24.33 0.67 13.78
N LEU A 212 -23.25 0.34 14.48
CA LEU A 212 -21.95 0.07 13.85
C LEU A 212 -22.06 -1.07 12.84
N VAL A 213 -22.66 -2.20 13.24
CA VAL A 213 -22.83 -3.38 12.37
C VAL A 213 -23.63 -3.03 11.13
N GLY A 214 -24.79 -2.38 11.27
CA GLY A 214 -25.60 -1.97 10.14
C GLY A 214 -24.88 -0.99 9.19
N SER A 215 -24.09 -0.06 9.72
CA SER A 215 -23.34 0.91 8.91
C SER A 215 -22.21 0.25 8.12
N MET A 216 -21.42 -0.61 8.78
CA MET A 216 -20.32 -1.33 8.13
C MET A 216 -20.81 -2.32 7.09
N ALA A 217 -21.83 -3.11 7.43
CA ALA A 217 -22.44 -4.05 6.50
C ALA A 217 -23.04 -3.32 5.29
N THR A 218 -23.73 -2.19 5.48
CA THR A 218 -24.24 -1.40 4.35
C THR A 218 -23.11 -0.87 3.46
N ALA A 219 -22.01 -0.40 4.05
CA ALA A 219 -20.87 0.12 3.30
C ALA A 219 -20.17 -0.96 2.46
N ALA A 220 -19.92 -2.15 3.05
CA ALA A 220 -19.35 -3.29 2.32
C ALA A 220 -20.28 -3.81 1.22
N MET A 221 -21.58 -3.87 1.49
CA MET A 221 -22.62 -4.20 0.50
C MET A 221 -22.54 -3.27 -0.71
N LYS A 222 -22.45 -1.95 -0.49
CA LYS A 222 -22.35 -0.98 -1.58
C LYS A 222 -21.06 -1.14 -2.40
N GLY A 223 -19.94 -1.43 -1.75
CA GLY A 223 -18.68 -1.73 -2.42
C GLY A 223 -18.79 -2.91 -3.38
N MET A 224 -19.42 -4.01 -2.95
CA MET A 224 -19.64 -5.19 -3.82
C MET A 224 -20.63 -4.90 -4.95
N GLN A 225 -21.75 -4.22 -4.64
CA GLN A 225 -22.78 -3.90 -5.63
C GLN A 225 -22.29 -2.99 -6.76
N LYS A 226 -21.24 -2.17 -6.51
CA LYS A 226 -20.57 -1.35 -7.54
C LYS A 226 -19.99 -2.19 -8.69
N TYR A 227 -19.63 -3.45 -8.42
CA TYR A 227 -19.12 -4.41 -9.41
C TYR A 227 -20.18 -5.42 -9.86
N ASN A 228 -21.47 -5.05 -9.73
CA ASN A 228 -22.62 -5.86 -10.11
C ASN A 228 -22.73 -7.21 -9.35
N ILE A 229 -22.07 -7.35 -8.21
CA ILE A 229 -22.25 -8.51 -7.35
C ILE A 229 -23.54 -8.34 -6.54
N ALA A 230 -24.43 -9.34 -6.62
CA ALA A 230 -25.58 -9.41 -5.72
C ALA A 230 -25.11 -9.79 -4.31
N THR A 231 -25.69 -9.16 -3.29
CA THR A 231 -25.25 -9.31 -1.89
C THR A 231 -26.35 -9.91 -1.03
N ALA A 232 -26.00 -10.80 -0.09
CA ALA A 232 -26.95 -11.35 0.88
C ALA A 232 -26.60 -10.94 2.33
N ALA A 233 -27.50 -10.19 2.98
CA ALA A 233 -27.37 -9.94 4.42
C ALA A 233 -27.66 -11.23 5.19
N LYS A 234 -26.78 -11.61 6.12
CA LYS A 234 -26.89 -12.87 6.86
C LYS A 234 -26.47 -12.77 8.34
N HIS A 235 -27.03 -13.56 9.25
CA HIS A 235 -28.01 -14.63 9.03
C HIS A 235 -29.33 -14.24 9.71
N PHE A 236 -30.36 -13.90 8.92
CA PHE A 236 -31.62 -13.37 9.41
C PHE A 236 -32.39 -14.41 10.27
N PRO A 237 -32.97 -14.05 11.43
CA PRO A 237 -33.12 -12.70 11.98
C PRO A 237 -31.98 -12.25 12.90
N GLY A 238 -30.88 -13.00 12.98
CA GLY A 238 -29.70 -12.70 13.79
C GLY A 238 -29.14 -13.97 14.45
N HIS A 239 -27.84 -14.22 14.33
CA HIS A 239 -27.17 -15.40 14.92
C HIS A 239 -26.20 -15.02 16.06
N GLY A 240 -25.90 -13.73 16.22
CA GLY A 240 -24.84 -13.26 17.11
C GLY A 240 -25.10 -13.40 18.61
N ASP A 241 -26.31 -13.77 19.03
CA ASP A 241 -26.66 -14.04 20.43
C ASP A 241 -26.72 -15.53 20.81
N THR A 242 -26.47 -16.45 19.88
CA THR A 242 -26.56 -17.89 20.15
C THR A 242 -25.40 -18.40 21.01
N ALA A 243 -25.69 -19.37 21.89
CA ALA A 243 -24.69 -20.07 22.70
C ALA A 243 -24.40 -21.50 22.19
N THR A 244 -25.02 -21.93 21.08
CA THR A 244 -24.88 -23.27 20.48
C THR A 244 -24.65 -23.14 18.98
N ASP A 245 -23.76 -23.97 18.43
CA ASP A 245 -23.43 -23.97 17.00
C ASP A 245 -24.51 -24.68 16.16
N SER A 246 -25.06 -23.97 15.16
CA SER A 246 -26.07 -24.48 14.22
C SER A 246 -25.57 -25.65 13.36
N HIS A 247 -24.26 -25.88 13.26
CA HIS A 247 -23.72 -27.03 12.54
C HIS A 247 -23.80 -28.35 13.32
N THR A 248 -24.01 -28.28 14.64
CA THR A 248 -23.98 -29.47 15.52
C THR A 248 -25.26 -29.68 16.34
N GLY A 249 -26.11 -28.66 16.44
CA GLY A 249 -27.43 -28.72 17.07
C GLY A 249 -28.31 -27.57 16.57
N LEU A 250 -29.61 -27.58 16.92
CA LEU A 250 -30.53 -26.51 16.55
C LEU A 250 -30.47 -25.39 17.61
N PRO A 251 -29.92 -24.19 17.32
CA PRO A 251 -29.81 -23.12 18.30
C PRO A 251 -31.18 -22.52 18.61
N CYS A 252 -31.32 -21.97 19.81
CA CYS A 252 -32.53 -21.30 20.27
C CYS A 252 -32.16 -19.94 20.87
N VAL A 253 -32.92 -18.91 20.52
CA VAL A 253 -32.81 -17.56 21.07
C VAL A 253 -34.15 -17.21 21.71
N ASP A 254 -34.14 -17.05 23.03
CA ASP A 254 -35.33 -16.78 23.83
C ASP A 254 -35.55 -15.26 24.02
N LYS A 255 -35.76 -14.56 22.89
CA LYS A 255 -36.03 -13.11 22.85
C LYS A 255 -37.39 -12.80 22.23
N SER A 256 -38.07 -11.82 22.80
CA SER A 256 -39.28 -11.22 22.23
C SER A 256 -38.97 -10.46 20.94
N LEU A 257 -39.99 -10.26 20.09
CA LEU A 257 -39.84 -9.48 18.86
C LEU A 257 -39.38 -8.04 19.12
N ASP A 258 -39.81 -7.42 20.22
CA ASP A 258 -39.40 -6.06 20.58
C ASP A 258 -37.91 -5.99 20.97
N GLU A 259 -37.37 -7.03 21.60
CA GLU A 259 -35.92 -7.12 21.86
C GLU A 259 -35.14 -7.29 20.55
N LEU A 260 -35.63 -8.14 19.62
CA LEU A 260 -35.01 -8.30 18.30
C LEU A 260 -35.00 -7.01 17.50
N ARG A 261 -36.08 -6.21 17.55
CA ARG A 261 -36.18 -4.90 16.89
C ARG A 261 -35.14 -3.89 17.42
N GLN A 262 -34.68 -4.04 18.66
CA GLN A 262 -33.72 -3.14 19.29
C GLN A 262 -32.26 -3.55 19.07
N CYS A 263 -32.01 -4.77 18.58
CA CYS A 263 -30.66 -5.30 18.41
C CYS A 263 -30.50 -6.02 17.08
N GLU A 264 -30.95 -7.27 16.99
CA GLU A 264 -30.64 -8.15 15.87
C GLU A 264 -31.21 -7.67 14.52
N LEU A 265 -32.41 -7.07 14.51
CA LEU A 265 -33.07 -6.61 13.29
C LEU A 265 -32.57 -5.25 12.78
N VAL A 266 -31.85 -4.48 13.61
CA VAL A 266 -31.39 -3.12 13.25
C VAL A 266 -30.50 -3.13 12.01
N PRO A 267 -29.45 -3.97 11.92
CA PRO A 267 -28.62 -4.05 10.71
C PRO A 267 -29.40 -4.47 9.47
N PHE A 268 -30.30 -5.46 9.60
CA PHE A 268 -31.09 -5.95 8.47
C PHE A 268 -32.04 -4.89 7.92
N GLN A 269 -32.77 -4.18 8.77
CA GLN A 269 -33.64 -3.09 8.32
C GLN A 269 -32.84 -2.01 7.60
N LYS A 270 -31.68 -1.61 8.16
CA LYS A 270 -30.80 -0.62 7.54
C LYS A 270 -30.31 -1.05 6.15
N MET A 271 -29.97 -2.33 5.98
CA MET A 271 -29.56 -2.87 4.68
C MET A 271 -30.73 -3.00 3.69
N ILE A 272 -31.94 -3.34 4.15
CA ILE A 272 -33.17 -3.35 3.36
C ILE A 272 -33.45 -1.94 2.82
N ASP A 273 -33.43 -0.94 3.69
CA ASP A 273 -33.66 0.48 3.34
C ASP A 273 -32.61 1.00 2.35
N ASN A 274 -31.42 0.38 2.33
CA ASN A 274 -30.32 0.69 1.41
C ASN A 274 -30.23 -0.28 0.21
N GLY A 275 -31.23 -1.13 -0.02
CA GLY A 275 -31.36 -1.92 -1.24
C GLY A 275 -30.46 -3.15 -1.31
N VAL A 276 -30.34 -3.91 -0.21
CA VAL A 276 -29.80 -5.28 -0.24
C VAL A 276 -30.60 -6.16 -1.19
N ASP A 277 -29.92 -7.05 -1.90
CA ASP A 277 -30.54 -7.90 -2.93
C ASP A 277 -31.16 -9.18 -2.37
N MET A 278 -30.51 -9.76 -1.36
CA MET A 278 -30.88 -11.02 -0.76
C MET A 278 -30.83 -10.95 0.78
N LEU A 279 -31.70 -11.71 1.44
CA LEU A 279 -31.61 -12.02 2.87
C LEU A 279 -31.40 -13.53 2.99
N MET A 280 -30.32 -13.93 3.66
CA MET A 280 -30.09 -15.33 3.99
C MET A 280 -30.61 -15.62 5.39
N THR A 281 -31.50 -16.61 5.52
CA THR A 281 -32.11 -16.99 6.80
C THR A 281 -31.15 -17.83 7.64
N ALA A 282 -31.40 -17.94 8.95
CA ALA A 282 -30.68 -18.82 9.87
C ALA A 282 -31.59 -19.96 10.35
N HIS A 283 -30.99 -21.11 10.65
CA HIS A 283 -31.68 -22.27 11.24
C HIS A 283 -31.75 -22.17 12.76
N ILE A 284 -32.45 -21.14 13.28
CA ILE A 284 -32.52 -20.83 14.72
C ILE A 284 -33.98 -20.78 15.19
N GLN A 285 -34.26 -21.30 16.37
CA GLN A 285 -35.57 -21.25 17.02
C GLN A 285 -35.77 -19.92 17.77
N TYR A 286 -36.96 -19.35 17.63
CA TYR A 286 -37.37 -18.11 18.30
C TYR A 286 -38.73 -18.31 18.99
N PRO A 287 -38.81 -19.09 20.08
CA PRO A 287 -40.08 -19.55 20.67
C PRO A 287 -40.97 -18.41 21.21
N GLN A 288 -40.41 -17.23 21.48
CA GLN A 288 -41.22 -16.07 21.84
C GLN A 288 -41.92 -15.43 20.63
N VAL A 289 -41.40 -15.61 19.42
CA VAL A 289 -41.92 -15.07 18.16
C VAL A 289 -42.72 -16.12 17.39
N GLU A 290 -42.13 -17.29 17.14
CA GLU A 290 -42.76 -18.41 16.45
C GLU A 290 -43.36 -19.40 17.47
N LYS A 291 -44.66 -19.63 17.35
CA LYS A 291 -45.46 -20.48 18.26
C LYS A 291 -45.75 -21.84 17.67
N GLU A 292 -45.63 -22.01 16.36
CA GLU A 292 -45.78 -23.30 15.71
C GLU A 292 -44.60 -24.22 16.06
N THR A 293 -44.95 -25.49 16.27
CA THR A 293 -44.02 -26.57 16.59
C THR A 293 -44.08 -27.67 15.52
N ALA A 294 -43.07 -28.52 15.50
CA ALA A 294 -43.03 -29.72 14.70
C ALA A 294 -42.46 -30.89 15.50
N ILE A 295 -42.79 -32.12 15.07
CA ILE A 295 -42.19 -33.33 15.64
C ILE A 295 -40.89 -33.62 14.89
N SER A 296 -39.78 -33.60 15.62
CA SER A 296 -38.47 -33.93 15.08
C SER A 296 -38.42 -35.37 14.58
N LYS A 297 -37.97 -35.56 13.33
CA LYS A 297 -37.66 -36.88 12.76
C LYS A 297 -36.41 -37.52 13.38
N LYS A 298 -35.57 -36.74 14.06
CA LYS A 298 -34.33 -37.21 14.68
C LYS A 298 -34.61 -38.05 15.92
N ASP A 299 -35.48 -37.58 16.79
CA ASP A 299 -35.71 -38.20 18.11
C ASP A 299 -37.18 -38.21 18.58
N GLY A 300 -38.12 -37.70 17.77
CA GLY A 300 -39.54 -37.65 18.09
C GLY A 300 -39.94 -36.54 19.06
N SER A 301 -39.02 -35.65 19.44
CA SER A 301 -39.30 -34.51 20.31
C SER A 301 -40.13 -33.42 19.59
N GLU A 302 -40.91 -32.65 20.35
CA GLU A 302 -41.56 -31.45 19.83
C GLU A 302 -40.57 -30.27 19.89
N ILE A 303 -40.38 -29.61 18.75
CA ILE A 303 -39.44 -28.50 18.58
C ILE A 303 -40.16 -27.27 17.98
N SER A 304 -39.80 -26.06 18.42
CA SER A 304 -40.23 -24.82 17.77
C SER A 304 -39.70 -24.76 16.33
N LEU A 305 -40.50 -24.27 15.39
CA LEU A 305 -40.04 -24.10 14.01
C LEU A 305 -38.85 -23.12 13.95
N PRO A 306 -37.75 -23.49 13.26
CA PRO A 306 -36.66 -22.57 12.99
C PRO A 306 -37.13 -21.40 12.12
N ALA A 307 -36.48 -20.24 12.23
CA ALA A 307 -36.79 -19.03 11.46
C ALA A 307 -36.87 -19.29 9.94
N THR A 308 -36.02 -20.17 9.42
CA THR A 308 -36.00 -20.58 8.00
C THR A 308 -37.32 -21.23 7.54
N LEU A 309 -38.09 -21.83 8.45
CA LEU A 309 -39.33 -22.55 8.15
C LEU A 309 -40.58 -21.81 8.70
N SER A 310 -40.40 -20.60 9.23
CA SER A 310 -41.46 -19.84 9.92
C SER A 310 -42.11 -18.83 8.98
N LYS A 311 -43.41 -19.00 8.70
CA LYS A 311 -44.19 -17.99 7.97
C LYS A 311 -44.31 -16.70 8.77
N THR A 312 -44.43 -16.79 10.10
CA THR A 312 -44.48 -15.65 11.01
C THR A 312 -43.25 -14.74 10.82
N ILE A 313 -42.06 -15.34 10.69
CA ILE A 313 -40.81 -14.59 10.55
C ILE A 313 -40.57 -14.19 9.09
N LEU A 314 -40.71 -15.10 8.12
CA LEU A 314 -40.30 -14.82 6.74
C LEU A 314 -41.34 -14.12 5.88
N THR A 315 -42.63 -14.29 6.18
CA THR A 315 -43.69 -13.58 5.47
C THR A 315 -44.23 -12.43 6.31
N ASP A 316 -44.71 -12.73 7.51
CA ASP A 316 -45.45 -11.73 8.28
C ASP A 316 -44.54 -10.61 8.81
N LEU A 317 -43.31 -10.95 9.26
CA LEU A 317 -42.30 -9.95 9.61
C LEU A 317 -41.55 -9.42 8.36
N VAL A 318 -40.83 -10.26 7.61
CA VAL A 318 -39.93 -9.76 6.54
C VAL A 318 -40.68 -9.13 5.36
N ARG A 319 -41.70 -9.81 4.79
CA ARG A 319 -42.42 -9.27 3.63
C ARG A 319 -43.37 -8.16 4.02
N ASN A 320 -44.18 -8.38 5.05
CA ASN A 320 -45.30 -7.49 5.35
C ASN A 320 -44.90 -6.32 6.25
N GLU A 321 -44.12 -6.54 7.31
CA GLU A 321 -43.76 -5.49 8.27
C GLU A 321 -42.48 -4.74 7.86
N MET A 322 -41.41 -5.46 7.49
CA MET A 322 -40.13 -4.86 7.08
C MET A 322 -40.12 -4.41 5.60
N HIS A 323 -41.22 -4.68 4.86
CA HIS A 323 -41.42 -4.28 3.46
C HIS A 323 -40.29 -4.71 2.52
N TYR A 324 -39.75 -5.92 2.72
CA TYR A 324 -38.67 -6.44 1.90
C TYR A 324 -39.17 -7.20 0.67
N ASP A 325 -38.86 -6.71 -0.52
CA ASP A 325 -39.25 -7.30 -1.81
C ASP A 325 -38.15 -8.10 -2.53
N GLY A 326 -36.93 -8.12 -1.99
CA GLY A 326 -35.79 -8.86 -2.58
C GLY A 326 -35.87 -10.37 -2.36
N ILE A 327 -34.79 -11.10 -2.64
CA ILE A 327 -34.79 -12.57 -2.51
C ILE A 327 -34.64 -12.97 -1.03
N ILE A 328 -35.42 -13.95 -0.58
CA ILE A 328 -35.14 -14.71 0.65
C ILE A 328 -34.53 -16.05 0.25
N VAL A 329 -33.30 -16.31 0.69
CA VAL A 329 -32.57 -17.56 0.47
C VAL A 329 -32.33 -18.25 1.82
N THR A 330 -32.36 -19.57 1.85
CA THR A 330 -32.04 -20.30 3.09
C THR A 330 -30.53 -20.32 3.35
N ASP A 331 -30.12 -20.55 4.59
CA ASP A 331 -28.83 -21.21 4.85
C ASP A 331 -28.87 -22.65 4.30
N ALA A 332 -27.74 -23.36 4.30
CA ALA A 332 -27.61 -24.69 3.71
C ALA A 332 -28.57 -25.72 4.35
N LEU A 333 -29.59 -26.15 3.60
CA LEU A 333 -30.65 -27.04 4.11
C LEU A 333 -30.16 -28.46 4.42
N ASN A 334 -29.00 -28.85 3.90
CA ASN A 334 -28.38 -30.12 4.21
C ASN A 334 -27.68 -30.15 5.59
N MET A 335 -27.60 -29.02 6.31
CA MET A 335 -27.08 -28.96 7.68
C MET A 335 -27.89 -29.85 8.64
N ASP A 336 -27.19 -30.53 9.55
CA ASP A 336 -27.78 -31.49 10.49
C ASP A 336 -28.90 -30.91 11.35
N ALA A 337 -28.83 -29.61 11.70
CA ALA A 337 -29.85 -28.92 12.48
C ALA A 337 -31.23 -28.87 11.80
N ILE A 338 -31.29 -28.99 10.47
CA ILE A 338 -32.53 -29.01 9.70
C ILE A 338 -32.78 -30.40 9.12
N SER A 339 -31.82 -30.93 8.36
CA SER A 339 -32.00 -32.15 7.58
C SER A 339 -32.42 -33.35 8.43
N GLN A 340 -31.84 -33.52 9.64
CA GLN A 340 -32.19 -34.60 10.56
C GLN A 340 -33.56 -34.41 11.23
N ASN A 341 -34.03 -33.17 11.39
CA ASN A 341 -35.28 -32.86 12.08
C ASN A 341 -36.50 -32.94 11.15
N PHE A 342 -36.37 -32.56 9.88
CA PHE A 342 -37.50 -32.43 8.94
C PHE A 342 -37.39 -33.31 7.70
N GLY A 343 -36.18 -33.72 7.30
CA GLY A 343 -35.93 -34.42 6.04
C GLY A 343 -35.97 -33.50 4.82
N GLU A 344 -35.24 -33.86 3.76
CA GLU A 344 -34.88 -32.96 2.64
C GLU A 344 -36.10 -32.37 1.90
N THR A 345 -37.03 -33.22 1.42
CA THR A 345 -38.22 -32.76 0.67
C THR A 345 -39.17 -31.91 1.51
N ASP A 346 -39.50 -32.35 2.74
CA ASP A 346 -40.41 -31.63 3.64
C ASP A 346 -39.82 -30.27 4.06
N THR A 347 -38.51 -30.21 4.23
CA THR A 347 -37.79 -28.95 4.51
C THR A 347 -38.00 -27.93 3.38
N CYS A 348 -37.79 -28.34 2.12
CA CYS A 348 -37.97 -27.45 0.97
C CYS A 348 -39.42 -26.96 0.85
N ILE A 349 -40.40 -27.86 1.03
CA ILE A 349 -41.83 -27.49 0.99
C ILE A 349 -42.15 -26.46 2.09
N ARG A 350 -41.70 -26.69 3.33
CA ARG A 350 -41.93 -25.77 4.45
C ARG A 350 -41.26 -24.41 4.22
N ALA A 351 -40.02 -24.39 3.76
CA ALA A 351 -39.29 -23.16 3.45
C ALA A 351 -40.04 -22.31 2.40
N ILE A 352 -40.47 -22.94 1.30
CA ILE A 352 -41.21 -22.25 0.22
C ILE A 352 -42.54 -21.68 0.73
N LYS A 353 -43.28 -22.46 1.53
CA LYS A 353 -44.53 -22.03 2.19
C LYS A 353 -44.30 -20.87 3.15
N ALA A 354 -43.16 -20.85 3.84
CA ALA A 354 -42.82 -19.80 4.80
C ALA A 354 -42.49 -18.45 4.12
N GLY A 355 -42.05 -18.47 2.86
CA GLY A 355 -41.71 -17.25 2.10
C GLY A 355 -40.33 -17.24 1.45
N VAL A 356 -39.60 -18.36 1.51
CA VAL A 356 -38.29 -18.53 0.85
C VAL A 356 -38.45 -18.58 -0.66
N ASP A 357 -37.59 -17.87 -1.40
CA ASP A 357 -37.53 -17.91 -2.85
C ASP A 357 -36.46 -18.88 -3.38
N ILE A 358 -35.35 -19.09 -2.65
CA ILE A 358 -34.30 -20.05 -3.03
C ILE A 358 -33.97 -20.99 -1.87
N CYS A 359 -34.08 -22.30 -2.12
CA CYS A 359 -33.58 -23.36 -1.24
C CYS A 359 -32.10 -23.63 -1.56
N LEU A 360 -31.21 -23.21 -0.67
CA LEU A 360 -29.77 -23.42 -0.78
C LEU A 360 -29.39 -24.83 -0.31
N MET A 361 -28.61 -25.54 -1.12
CA MET A 361 -28.11 -26.89 -0.84
C MET A 361 -29.21 -27.84 -0.33
N PRO A 362 -30.29 -28.04 -1.11
CA PRO A 362 -31.47 -28.80 -0.67
C PRO A 362 -31.17 -30.28 -0.37
N THR A 363 -30.10 -30.81 -0.94
CA THR A 363 -29.57 -32.17 -0.68
C THR A 363 -28.07 -32.23 -1.00
N ILE A 364 -27.41 -33.31 -0.61
CA ILE A 364 -26.00 -33.58 -0.94
C ILE A 364 -25.90 -34.34 -2.27
N LEU A 365 -25.24 -33.71 -3.25
CA LEU A 365 -24.99 -34.26 -4.58
C LEU A 365 -23.48 -34.47 -4.79
N ARG A 366 -23.04 -35.73 -4.90
CA ARG A 366 -21.61 -36.06 -5.05
C ARG A 366 -21.33 -36.98 -6.24
N SER A 367 -22.37 -37.47 -6.89
CA SER A 367 -22.31 -38.35 -8.05
C SER A 367 -23.62 -38.30 -8.83
N LYS A 368 -23.62 -38.82 -10.05
CA LYS A 368 -24.84 -38.92 -10.87
C LYS A 368 -25.97 -39.70 -10.19
N ALA A 369 -25.65 -40.70 -9.37
CA ALA A 369 -26.65 -41.49 -8.64
C ALA A 369 -27.42 -40.67 -7.60
N ASP A 370 -26.81 -39.61 -7.05
CA ASP A 370 -27.44 -38.74 -6.05
C ASP A 370 -28.56 -37.87 -6.66
N MET A 371 -28.63 -37.73 -7.98
CA MET A 371 -29.66 -36.90 -8.65
C MET A 371 -31.08 -37.39 -8.38
N SER A 372 -31.26 -38.68 -8.07
CA SER A 372 -32.55 -39.23 -7.61
C SER A 372 -33.10 -38.53 -6.36
N LYS A 373 -32.23 -37.96 -5.51
CA LYS A 373 -32.64 -37.15 -4.34
C LYS A 373 -33.21 -35.80 -4.78
N MET A 374 -32.57 -35.15 -5.76
CA MET A 374 -33.07 -33.90 -6.32
C MET A 374 -34.41 -34.11 -7.03
N ASP A 375 -34.56 -35.21 -7.79
CA ASP A 375 -35.84 -35.56 -8.41
C ASP A 375 -36.95 -35.70 -7.36
N ALA A 376 -36.69 -36.40 -6.25
CA ALA A 376 -37.65 -36.54 -5.16
C ALA A 376 -38.06 -35.20 -4.51
N ILE A 377 -37.14 -34.23 -4.47
CA ILE A 377 -37.43 -32.88 -3.96
C ILE A 377 -38.30 -32.11 -4.96
N LEU A 378 -37.93 -32.10 -6.24
CA LEU A 378 -38.71 -31.43 -7.29
C LEU A 378 -40.12 -32.02 -7.41
N ASP A 379 -40.23 -33.34 -7.42
CA ASP A 379 -41.52 -34.06 -7.47
C ASP A 379 -42.35 -33.75 -6.22
N GLY A 380 -41.73 -33.68 -5.04
CA GLY A 380 -42.40 -33.34 -3.79
C GLY A 380 -42.98 -31.92 -3.80
N VAL A 381 -42.20 -30.93 -4.25
CA VAL A 381 -42.67 -29.54 -4.36
C VAL A 381 -43.74 -29.41 -5.45
N GLU A 382 -43.57 -30.06 -6.59
CA GLU A 382 -44.56 -30.06 -7.68
C GLU A 382 -45.88 -30.68 -7.22
N ASN A 383 -45.84 -31.78 -6.47
CA ASN A 383 -47.02 -32.39 -5.86
C ASN A 383 -47.69 -31.47 -4.83
N ALA A 384 -46.91 -30.74 -4.02
CA ALA A 384 -47.44 -29.75 -3.08
C ALA A 384 -48.11 -28.57 -3.79
N VAL A 385 -47.62 -28.18 -4.97
CA VAL A 385 -48.29 -27.17 -5.81
C VAL A 385 -49.59 -27.71 -6.41
N ASN A 386 -49.54 -28.91 -6.99
CA ASN A 386 -50.70 -29.55 -7.62
C ASN A 386 -51.82 -29.89 -6.64
N SER A 387 -51.48 -30.17 -5.37
CA SER A 387 -52.46 -30.40 -4.30
C SER A 387 -53.05 -29.10 -3.72
N GLY A 388 -52.47 -27.94 -4.06
CA GLY A 388 -52.85 -26.64 -3.52
C GLY A 388 -52.24 -26.32 -2.15
N GLU A 389 -51.32 -27.15 -1.64
CA GLU A 389 -50.57 -26.86 -0.42
C GLU A 389 -49.63 -25.64 -0.59
N ILE A 390 -49.06 -25.49 -1.79
CA ILE A 390 -48.35 -24.28 -2.25
C ILE A 390 -49.14 -23.70 -3.42
N SER A 391 -49.45 -22.40 -3.41
CA SER A 391 -50.10 -21.80 -4.57
C SER A 391 -49.12 -21.64 -5.73
N VAL A 392 -49.60 -21.78 -6.98
CA VAL A 392 -48.76 -21.48 -8.16
C VAL A 392 -48.29 -20.02 -8.17
N ASP A 393 -49.09 -19.11 -7.63
CA ASP A 393 -48.73 -17.69 -7.51
C ASP A 393 -47.53 -17.49 -6.58
N ARG A 394 -47.43 -18.25 -5.47
CA ARG A 394 -46.26 -18.22 -4.59
C ARG A 394 -44.98 -18.59 -5.35
N ILE A 395 -45.04 -19.59 -6.23
CA ILE A 395 -43.92 -19.99 -7.09
C ILE A 395 -43.60 -18.88 -8.11
N ASN A 396 -44.62 -18.33 -8.77
CA ASN A 396 -44.44 -17.25 -9.75
C ASN A 396 -43.80 -16.01 -9.11
N GLU A 397 -44.20 -15.62 -7.91
CA GLU A 397 -43.61 -14.50 -7.17
C GLU A 397 -42.12 -14.72 -6.88
N SER A 398 -41.73 -15.91 -6.40
CA SER A 398 -40.32 -16.25 -6.16
C SER A 398 -39.50 -16.16 -7.43
N VAL A 399 -39.95 -16.81 -8.50
CA VAL A 399 -39.23 -16.84 -9.77
C VAL A 399 -39.14 -15.45 -10.39
N LYS A 400 -40.18 -14.63 -10.26
CA LYS A 400 -40.13 -13.23 -10.69
C LYS A 400 -39.03 -12.46 -9.96
N ARG A 401 -38.89 -12.62 -8.64
CA ARG A 401 -37.79 -11.99 -7.87
C ARG A 401 -36.42 -12.49 -8.31
N ILE A 402 -36.27 -13.80 -8.53
CA ILE A 402 -35.02 -14.42 -9.00
C ILE A 402 -34.59 -13.84 -10.34
N LEU A 403 -35.50 -13.84 -11.32
CA LEU A 403 -35.21 -13.32 -12.66
C LEU A 403 -35.00 -11.79 -12.65
N SER A 404 -35.74 -11.06 -11.82
CA SER A 404 -35.55 -9.61 -11.66
C SER A 404 -34.20 -9.29 -11.03
N LEU A 405 -33.69 -10.10 -10.10
CA LEU A 405 -32.32 -9.93 -9.60
C LEU A 405 -31.28 -10.20 -10.70
N LYS A 406 -31.47 -11.29 -11.47
CA LYS A 406 -30.59 -11.60 -12.60
C LYS A 406 -30.57 -10.46 -13.62
N GLU A 407 -31.71 -9.83 -13.88
CA GLU A 407 -31.80 -8.64 -14.74
C GLU A 407 -31.08 -7.44 -14.10
N LYS A 408 -31.43 -7.11 -12.84
CA LYS A 408 -30.89 -5.96 -12.08
C LYS A 408 -29.36 -5.95 -12.00
N ARG A 409 -28.74 -7.13 -11.92
CA ARG A 409 -27.27 -7.29 -11.80
C ARG A 409 -26.61 -7.64 -13.13
N GLY A 410 -27.32 -7.57 -14.25
CA GLY A 410 -26.79 -7.81 -15.59
C GLY A 410 -26.44 -9.28 -15.88
N ILE A 411 -26.86 -10.22 -15.03
CA ILE A 411 -26.60 -11.66 -15.16
C ILE A 411 -27.30 -12.22 -16.38
N LEU A 412 -28.51 -11.74 -16.72
CA LEU A 412 -29.22 -12.13 -17.94
C LEU A 412 -28.49 -11.74 -19.24
N ASN A 413 -27.52 -10.81 -19.17
CA ASN A 413 -26.77 -10.35 -20.33
C ASN A 413 -25.53 -11.23 -20.61
N TYR A 414 -25.37 -12.37 -19.95
CA TYR A 414 -24.20 -13.25 -20.11
C TYR A 414 -23.91 -13.58 -21.58
N THR A 415 -24.94 -13.95 -22.36
CA THR A 415 -24.79 -14.30 -23.79
C THR A 415 -24.52 -13.10 -24.69
N SER A 416 -24.62 -11.87 -24.17
CA SER A 416 -24.32 -10.63 -24.88
C SER A 416 -22.88 -10.14 -24.65
N ASP A 417 -22.13 -10.77 -23.74
CA ASP A 417 -20.72 -10.46 -23.52
C ASP A 417 -19.85 -10.99 -24.67
N THR A 418 -19.29 -10.08 -25.46
CA THR A 418 -18.50 -10.41 -26.66
C THR A 418 -17.01 -10.63 -26.38
N ARG A 419 -16.56 -10.50 -25.12
CA ARG A 419 -15.15 -10.68 -24.76
C ARG A 419 -14.72 -12.13 -24.98
N THR A 420 -13.51 -12.33 -25.50
CA THR A 420 -12.93 -13.67 -25.61
C THR A 420 -12.54 -14.22 -24.23
N TYR A 421 -12.30 -15.53 -24.16
CA TYR A 421 -11.82 -16.16 -22.92
C TYR A 421 -10.47 -15.58 -22.49
N GLU A 422 -9.57 -15.30 -23.44
CA GLU A 422 -8.25 -14.72 -23.19
C GLU A 422 -8.35 -13.29 -22.62
N GLU A 423 -9.29 -12.48 -23.12
CA GLU A 423 -9.55 -11.13 -22.56
C GLU A 423 -10.07 -11.21 -21.12
N LYS A 424 -11.01 -12.14 -20.84
CA LYS A 424 -11.51 -12.37 -19.48
C LYS A 424 -10.41 -12.85 -18.54
N LEU A 425 -9.55 -13.77 -19.01
CA LEU A 425 -8.43 -14.30 -18.24
C LEU A 425 -7.37 -13.23 -17.95
N ALA A 426 -7.09 -12.35 -18.91
CA ALA A 426 -6.18 -11.22 -18.70
C ALA A 426 -6.69 -10.30 -17.57
N VAL A 427 -7.97 -9.95 -17.58
CA VAL A 427 -8.60 -9.17 -16.51
C VAL A 427 -8.56 -9.91 -15.18
N ALA A 428 -8.90 -11.21 -15.15
CA ALA A 428 -8.86 -12.00 -13.92
C ALA A 428 -7.45 -12.04 -13.29
N ASN A 429 -6.41 -12.23 -14.11
CA ASN A 429 -5.02 -12.24 -13.65
C ASN A 429 -4.51 -10.88 -13.19
N GLU A 430 -5.05 -9.78 -13.74
CA GLU A 430 -4.72 -8.42 -13.31
C GLU A 430 -5.37 -8.07 -11.97
N GLN A 431 -6.61 -8.51 -11.75
CA GLN A 431 -7.43 -8.06 -10.61
C GLN A 431 -7.32 -8.96 -9.38
N VAL A 432 -7.33 -10.29 -9.54
CA VAL A 432 -7.38 -11.24 -8.42
C VAL A 432 -6.04 -11.30 -7.70
N GLY A 433 -6.04 -10.96 -6.40
CA GLY A 433 -4.82 -10.94 -5.60
C GLY A 433 -3.81 -9.87 -6.06
N SER A 434 -4.29 -8.80 -6.72
CA SER A 434 -3.47 -7.71 -7.23
C SER A 434 -2.69 -6.97 -6.13
N GLU A 435 -1.62 -6.29 -6.51
CA GLU A 435 -0.83 -5.48 -5.56
C GLU A 435 -1.67 -4.37 -4.93
N GLN A 436 -2.54 -3.74 -5.72
CA GLN A 436 -3.50 -2.74 -5.21
C GLN A 436 -4.40 -3.34 -4.13
N ASN A 437 -5.00 -4.51 -4.37
CA ASN A 437 -5.91 -5.13 -3.41
C ASN A 437 -5.17 -5.53 -2.11
N ARG A 438 -3.95 -6.05 -2.23
CA ARG A 438 -3.11 -6.40 -1.06
C ARG A 438 -2.64 -5.15 -0.29
N HIS A 439 -2.45 -4.03 -0.97
CA HIS A 439 -2.16 -2.75 -0.32
C HIS A 439 -3.35 -2.23 0.49
N ILE A 440 -4.55 -2.25 -0.10
CA ILE A 440 -5.81 -1.93 0.60
C ILE A 440 -6.01 -2.85 1.79
N GLU A 441 -5.89 -4.16 1.61
CA GLU A 441 -5.97 -5.16 2.67
C GLU A 441 -5.04 -4.82 3.84
N ARG A 442 -3.78 -4.51 3.54
CA ARG A 442 -2.79 -4.17 4.55
C ARG A 442 -3.14 -2.90 5.31
N ASN A 443 -3.56 -1.84 4.61
CA ASN A 443 -3.91 -0.56 5.23
C ASN A 443 -5.11 -0.71 6.17
N ILE A 444 -6.16 -1.40 5.73
CA ILE A 444 -7.32 -1.71 6.57
C ILE A 444 -6.88 -2.53 7.78
N SER A 445 -6.03 -3.54 7.57
CA SER A 445 -5.52 -4.39 8.65
C SER A 445 -4.75 -3.59 9.70
N ALA A 446 -3.90 -2.64 9.27
CA ALA A 446 -3.14 -1.76 10.15
C ALA A 446 -4.06 -0.80 10.93
N GLN A 447 -5.04 -0.17 10.26
CA GLN A 447 -6.03 0.69 10.91
C GLN A 447 -6.86 -0.06 11.95
N ALA A 448 -7.10 -1.36 11.76
CA ALA A 448 -7.87 -2.18 12.69
C ALA A 448 -7.12 -2.47 13.99
N VAL A 449 -5.79 -2.50 13.98
CA VAL A 449 -4.98 -2.88 15.14
C VAL A 449 -5.31 -1.98 16.34
N THR A 450 -5.73 -2.62 17.43
CA THR A 450 -6.20 -1.91 18.63
C THR A 450 -5.25 -2.12 19.78
N ILE A 451 -4.64 -1.04 20.28
CA ILE A 451 -3.76 -1.09 21.44
C ILE A 451 -4.61 -1.01 22.72
N ILE A 452 -4.56 -2.05 23.55
CA ILE A 452 -5.36 -2.18 24.77
C ILE A 452 -4.58 -1.65 25.99
N LYS A 453 -3.29 -1.97 26.04
CA LYS A 453 -2.39 -1.61 27.14
C LYS A 453 -1.04 -1.21 26.56
N ASN A 454 -0.43 -0.17 27.10
CA ASN A 454 0.89 0.31 26.72
C ASN A 454 1.59 0.95 27.94
N ASN A 455 2.06 0.12 28.86
CA ASN A 455 2.76 0.60 30.06
C ASN A 455 4.07 1.28 29.66
N ASP A 456 4.43 2.36 30.37
CA ASP A 456 5.65 3.15 30.15
C ASP A 456 5.83 3.65 28.70
N ASN A 457 4.75 3.65 27.89
CA ASN A 457 4.78 3.95 26.46
C ASN A 457 5.85 3.15 25.69
N ILE A 458 5.97 1.84 25.96
CA ILE A 458 6.92 0.98 25.25
C ILE A 458 6.59 0.82 23.76
N LEU A 459 5.33 1.04 23.35
CA LEU A 459 4.92 1.09 21.94
C LEU A 459 4.86 2.55 21.44
N PRO A 460 5.30 2.83 20.20
CA PRO A 460 5.91 1.90 19.25
C PRO A 460 7.28 1.40 19.74
N LEU A 461 7.55 0.10 19.54
CA LEU A 461 8.73 -0.59 20.05
C LEU A 461 9.97 -0.17 19.27
N LYS A 462 11.03 0.24 19.98
CA LYS A 462 12.28 0.76 19.37
C LYS A 462 13.51 -0.03 19.83
N PRO A 463 13.65 -1.30 19.45
CA PRO A 463 14.84 -2.08 19.77
C PRO A 463 16.09 -1.45 19.12
N GLN A 464 17.18 -1.45 19.88
CA GLN A 464 18.48 -0.95 19.44
C GLN A 464 19.25 -2.04 18.70
N ALA A 465 20.26 -1.65 17.91
CA ALA A 465 21.14 -2.60 17.23
C ALA A 465 21.78 -3.59 18.23
N GLY A 466 21.77 -4.88 17.91
CA GLY A 466 22.25 -5.96 18.77
C GLY A 466 21.27 -6.43 19.84
N GLN A 467 20.10 -5.78 19.99
CA GLN A 467 19.02 -6.32 20.80
C GLN A 467 18.24 -7.39 20.04
N LYS A 468 17.71 -8.37 20.77
CA LYS A 468 16.98 -9.50 20.23
C LYS A 468 15.48 -9.43 20.54
N VAL A 469 14.64 -9.56 19.52
CA VAL A 469 13.18 -9.70 19.64
C VAL A 469 12.79 -11.17 19.43
N LEU A 470 12.17 -11.78 20.45
CA LEU A 470 11.58 -13.11 20.34
C LEU A 470 10.09 -13.00 20.01
N LEU A 471 9.67 -13.60 18.91
CA LEU A 471 8.27 -13.64 18.46
C LEU A 471 7.72 -15.06 18.57
N LEU A 472 6.69 -15.25 19.40
CA LEU A 472 6.17 -16.55 19.81
C LEU A 472 4.78 -16.80 19.23
N GLY A 473 4.65 -17.85 18.41
CA GLY A 473 3.38 -18.33 17.84
C GLY A 473 2.93 -19.67 18.42
N ALA A 474 1.63 -19.92 18.45
CA ALA A 474 1.02 -21.19 18.83
C ALA A 474 1.15 -22.24 17.71
N TYR A 475 1.04 -21.83 16.44
CA TYR A 475 0.97 -22.72 15.29
C TYR A 475 2.02 -22.41 14.20
N ASN A 476 2.29 -23.39 13.32
CA ASN A 476 3.32 -23.28 12.27
C ASN A 476 3.02 -22.20 11.23
N ASN A 477 1.76 -21.88 11.00
CA ASN A 477 1.33 -20.87 10.03
C ASN A 477 1.35 -19.45 10.61
N GLU A 478 1.58 -19.26 11.90
CA GLU A 478 1.62 -17.91 12.50
C GLU A 478 3.03 -17.30 12.47
N THR A 479 4.06 -18.13 12.69
CA THR A 479 5.45 -17.66 12.70
C THR A 479 5.92 -17.05 11.39
N PRO A 480 5.49 -17.50 10.19
CA PRO A 480 5.83 -16.83 8.93
C PRO A 480 5.25 -15.41 8.85
N GLY A 481 4.03 -15.18 9.35
CA GLY A 481 3.41 -13.85 9.41
C GLY A 481 4.18 -12.90 10.34
N LEU A 482 4.58 -13.39 11.52
CA LEU A 482 5.44 -12.64 12.45
C LEU A 482 6.78 -12.27 11.80
N ALA A 483 7.43 -13.22 11.12
CA ALA A 483 8.68 -12.99 10.41
C ALA A 483 8.52 -11.99 9.25
N LEU A 484 7.44 -12.08 8.47
CA LEU A 484 7.18 -11.16 7.38
C LEU A 484 6.98 -9.73 7.89
N GLY A 485 6.23 -9.55 8.98
CA GLY A 485 6.09 -8.25 9.64
C GLY A 485 7.45 -7.66 10.03
N MET A 486 8.32 -8.45 10.67
CA MET A 486 9.68 -8.02 11.02
C MET A 486 10.49 -7.62 9.77
N ARG A 487 10.50 -8.45 8.72
CA ARG A 487 11.20 -8.15 7.47
C ARG A 487 10.71 -6.85 6.85
N ARG A 488 9.41 -6.58 6.89
CA ARG A 488 8.79 -5.36 6.36
C ARG A 488 9.14 -4.13 7.19
N VAL A 489 9.13 -4.23 8.51
CA VAL A 489 9.56 -3.13 9.40
C VAL A 489 11.04 -2.81 9.21
N ILE A 490 11.88 -3.83 9.00
CA ILE A 490 13.32 -3.66 8.71
C ILE A 490 13.54 -3.09 7.30
N ALA A 491 12.84 -3.63 6.29
CA ALA A 491 12.95 -3.19 4.90
C ALA A 491 12.52 -1.74 4.71
N ASP A 492 11.51 -1.29 5.47
CA ASP A 492 11.07 0.11 5.49
C ASP A 492 11.84 0.98 6.50
N HIS A 493 12.90 0.43 7.09
CA HIS A 493 13.84 1.14 7.97
C HIS A 493 13.18 1.82 9.19
N ILE A 494 12.04 1.27 9.65
CA ILE A 494 11.37 1.67 10.89
C ILE A 494 12.22 1.25 12.11
N ILE A 495 12.90 0.12 12.01
CA ILE A 495 13.92 -0.32 12.97
C ILE A 495 15.21 -0.69 12.23
N SER A 496 16.34 -0.67 12.97
CA SER A 496 17.65 -1.05 12.43
C SER A 496 17.66 -2.50 11.93
N GLY A 497 18.22 -2.75 10.76
CA GLY A 497 18.50 -4.11 10.26
C GLY A 497 19.54 -4.90 11.07
N LYS A 498 20.10 -4.31 12.14
CA LYS A 498 20.98 -4.97 13.11
C LYS A 498 20.23 -5.46 14.37
N VAL A 499 18.91 -5.36 14.38
CA VAL A 499 18.07 -5.97 15.42
C VAL A 499 17.95 -7.45 15.08
N ASP A 500 18.36 -8.31 16.00
CA ASP A 500 18.17 -9.75 15.86
C ASP A 500 16.72 -10.08 16.16
N TYR A 501 16.13 -11.02 15.41
CA TYR A 501 14.82 -11.53 15.74
C TYR A 501 14.72 -13.03 15.50
N GLU A 502 13.90 -13.69 16.32
CA GLU A 502 13.65 -15.12 16.24
C GLU A 502 12.15 -15.38 16.32
N THR A 503 11.59 -16.10 15.36
CA THR A 503 10.23 -16.63 15.47
C THR A 503 10.26 -18.05 15.99
N PHE A 504 9.42 -18.38 16.97
CA PHE A 504 9.41 -19.70 17.58
C PHE A 504 7.99 -20.19 17.89
N ARG A 505 7.71 -21.48 17.61
CA ARG A 505 6.43 -22.10 17.94
C ARG A 505 6.47 -22.65 19.37
N TYR A 506 5.84 -21.96 20.32
CA TYR A 506 5.95 -22.33 21.73
C TYR A 506 5.29 -23.68 22.06
N THR A 507 4.33 -24.15 21.26
CA THR A 507 3.71 -25.48 21.41
C THR A 507 4.58 -26.65 20.96
N SER A 508 5.69 -26.37 20.24
CA SER A 508 6.66 -27.41 19.86
C SER A 508 7.62 -27.80 20.98
N ALA A 509 7.58 -27.11 22.12
CA ALA A 509 8.57 -27.22 23.17
C ALA A 509 7.89 -27.18 24.56
N ASN A 510 8.62 -27.63 25.58
CA ASN A 510 8.17 -27.43 26.95
C ASN A 510 8.46 -26.00 27.42
N LEU A 511 7.81 -25.59 28.52
CA LEU A 511 7.93 -24.23 29.03
C LEU A 511 9.38 -23.86 29.38
N ASP A 512 10.20 -24.79 29.84
CA ASP A 512 11.59 -24.49 30.22
C ASP A 512 12.47 -24.16 28.99
N GLN A 513 12.21 -24.80 27.85
CA GLN A 513 12.85 -24.42 26.59
C GLN A 513 12.40 -23.04 26.10
N VAL A 514 11.12 -22.69 26.29
CA VAL A 514 10.61 -21.35 25.98
C VAL A 514 11.25 -20.30 26.90
N LYS A 515 11.40 -20.60 28.19
CA LYS A 515 12.09 -19.74 29.17
C LYS A 515 13.53 -19.44 28.77
N GLN A 516 14.28 -20.44 28.32
CA GLN A 516 15.65 -20.23 27.82
C GLN A 516 15.69 -19.21 26.67
N LYS A 517 14.74 -19.28 25.73
CA LYS A 517 14.65 -18.31 24.65
C LYS A 517 14.28 -16.91 25.14
N ILE A 518 13.44 -16.81 26.16
CA ILE A 518 13.08 -15.55 26.81
C ILE A 518 14.31 -14.94 27.50
N ASP A 519 15.13 -15.75 28.17
CA ASP A 519 16.35 -15.29 28.84
C ASP A 519 17.34 -14.67 27.83
N ASP A 520 17.43 -15.27 26.63
CA ASP A 520 18.27 -14.82 25.51
C ASP A 520 17.74 -13.59 24.75
N ALA A 521 16.50 -13.16 24.99
CA ALA A 521 15.85 -12.06 24.28
C ALA A 521 15.79 -10.77 25.11
N ASP A 522 15.66 -9.61 24.47
CA ASP A 522 15.41 -8.32 25.12
C ASP A 522 13.91 -8.02 25.18
N TYR A 523 13.20 -8.35 24.10
CA TYR A 523 11.76 -8.16 23.96
C TYR A 523 11.08 -9.47 23.58
N VAL A 524 9.89 -9.70 24.13
CA VAL A 524 9.07 -10.88 23.85
C VAL A 524 7.72 -10.44 23.30
N ILE A 525 7.38 -10.86 22.08
CA ILE A 525 6.05 -10.71 21.50
C ILE A 525 5.43 -12.11 21.48
N VAL A 526 4.26 -12.30 22.10
CA VAL A 526 3.59 -13.61 22.16
C VAL A 526 2.16 -13.52 21.64
N ILE A 527 1.82 -14.43 20.74
CA ILE A 527 0.47 -14.61 20.23
C ILE A 527 -0.40 -15.30 21.28
N SER A 528 -1.60 -14.76 21.46
CA SER A 528 -2.71 -15.33 22.21
C SER A 528 -3.92 -15.51 21.31
N GLU A 529 -4.72 -16.54 21.59
CA GLU A 529 -6.05 -16.69 21.03
C GLU A 529 -7.02 -17.35 22.01
N VAL A 530 -8.33 -17.14 21.78
CA VAL A 530 -9.38 -17.77 22.58
C VAL A 530 -10.62 -18.09 21.76
N SER A 531 -11.32 -19.17 22.13
CA SER A 531 -12.68 -19.47 21.67
C SER A 531 -13.72 -18.95 22.66
N THR A 532 -13.81 -19.56 23.85
CA THR A 532 -14.67 -19.20 25.00
C THR A 532 -14.14 -19.71 26.35
N ASN A 533 -13.16 -20.63 26.35
CA ASN A 533 -12.57 -21.23 27.56
C ASN A 533 -11.17 -20.67 27.82
N PHE A 534 -11.02 -19.89 28.89
CA PHE A 534 -9.77 -19.21 29.25
C PHE A 534 -8.85 -20.06 30.15
N SER A 535 -9.26 -21.28 30.50
CA SER A 535 -8.43 -22.29 31.16
C SER A 535 -7.70 -23.19 30.16
N ASN A 536 -7.82 -22.90 28.86
CA ASN A 536 -7.15 -23.63 27.79
C ASN A 536 -5.63 -23.27 27.74
N TRP A 537 -4.81 -24.15 27.18
CA TRP A 537 -3.39 -23.89 26.95
C TRP A 537 -3.15 -22.65 26.06
N LEU A 538 -4.10 -22.32 25.18
CA LEU A 538 -4.08 -21.15 24.31
C LEU A 538 -4.01 -19.81 25.06
N THR A 539 -4.49 -19.75 26.30
CA THR A 539 -4.43 -18.55 27.15
C THR A 539 -3.49 -18.73 28.34
N THR A 540 -3.44 -19.94 28.91
CA THR A 540 -2.58 -20.22 30.08
C THR A 540 -1.09 -20.27 29.74
N GLN A 541 -0.68 -20.70 28.53
CA GLN A 541 0.73 -20.64 28.13
C GLN A 541 1.22 -19.21 27.86
N PRO A 542 0.50 -18.36 27.08
CA PRO A 542 0.87 -16.95 26.97
C PRO A 542 0.91 -16.23 28.33
N THR A 543 0.00 -16.56 29.25
CA THR A 543 0.02 -16.04 30.63
C THR A 543 1.34 -16.40 31.33
N ALA A 544 1.71 -17.68 31.37
CA ALA A 544 2.96 -18.14 31.97
C ALA A 544 4.21 -17.55 31.32
N ILE A 545 4.18 -17.31 30.00
CA ILE A 545 5.26 -16.63 29.26
C ILE A 545 5.40 -15.18 29.74
N THR A 546 4.31 -14.43 29.86
CA THR A 546 4.35 -13.03 30.33
C THR A 546 4.74 -12.90 31.80
N GLU A 547 4.27 -13.81 32.67
CA GLU A 547 4.68 -13.88 34.07
C GLU A 547 6.20 -14.12 34.19
N TYR A 548 6.73 -15.05 33.40
CA TYR A 548 8.17 -15.34 33.41
C TYR A 548 8.98 -14.19 32.84
N ALA A 549 8.57 -13.59 31.72
CA ALA A 549 9.25 -12.44 31.14
C ALA A 549 9.35 -11.28 32.15
N LYS A 550 8.26 -10.98 32.86
CA LYS A 550 8.23 -9.98 33.93
C LYS A 550 9.17 -10.34 35.08
N ALA A 551 9.20 -11.60 35.52
CA ALA A 551 10.10 -12.06 36.58
C ALA A 551 11.59 -11.92 36.21
N GLN A 552 11.93 -12.00 34.91
CA GLN A 552 13.28 -11.77 34.39
C GLN A 552 13.56 -10.31 33.99
N GLY A 553 12.61 -9.39 34.22
CA GLY A 553 12.75 -7.98 33.85
C GLY A 553 12.73 -7.73 32.34
N LYS A 554 12.23 -8.68 31.54
CA LYS A 554 12.06 -8.55 30.09
C LYS A 554 10.76 -7.82 29.76
N LYS A 555 10.76 -7.05 28.67
CA LYS A 555 9.57 -6.37 28.19
C LYS A 555 8.74 -7.30 27.31
N SER A 556 7.46 -7.46 27.63
CA SER A 556 6.57 -8.40 26.93
C SER A 556 5.33 -7.75 26.34
N ILE A 557 4.98 -8.15 25.11
CA ILE A 557 3.81 -7.70 24.37
C ILE A 557 2.96 -8.92 24.03
N VAL A 558 1.67 -8.87 24.37
CA VAL A 558 0.70 -9.88 23.92
C VAL A 558 -0.04 -9.38 22.68
N MET A 559 -0.08 -10.22 21.64
CA MET A 559 -0.88 -10.01 20.44
C MET A 559 -2.06 -11.00 20.46
N SER A 560 -3.25 -10.51 20.77
CA SER A 560 -4.50 -11.26 20.61
C SER A 560 -4.89 -11.30 19.13
N ILE A 561 -4.89 -12.49 18.54
CA ILE A 561 -5.16 -12.70 17.12
C ILE A 561 -6.58 -13.16 16.84
N SER A 562 -7.37 -13.49 17.85
CA SER A 562 -8.73 -14.02 17.68
C SER A 562 -9.77 -13.04 18.26
N LYS A 563 -10.88 -13.55 18.81
CA LYS A 563 -11.85 -12.75 19.54
C LYS A 563 -11.13 -11.98 20.67
N PRO A 564 -11.37 -10.67 20.85
CA PRO A 564 -10.53 -9.81 21.68
C PRO A 564 -10.79 -9.95 23.18
N TYR A 565 -11.44 -11.03 23.64
CA TYR A 565 -11.82 -11.20 25.04
C TYR A 565 -10.64 -11.62 25.93
N ASP A 566 -9.65 -12.32 25.35
CA ASP A 566 -8.44 -12.77 26.04
C ASP A 566 -7.52 -11.63 26.49
N VAL A 567 -7.63 -10.44 25.91
CA VAL A 567 -6.85 -9.24 26.32
C VAL A 567 -7.07 -8.88 27.80
N ALA A 568 -8.14 -9.38 28.42
CA ALA A 568 -8.39 -9.22 29.85
C ALA A 568 -7.48 -10.08 30.76
N ASN A 569 -6.79 -11.11 30.24
CA ASN A 569 -6.01 -12.07 31.04
C ASN A 569 -4.58 -11.61 31.37
N TYR A 570 -3.99 -10.71 30.58
CA TYR A 570 -2.54 -10.51 30.58
C TYR A 570 -2.09 -9.35 31.48
N ALA A 571 -2.35 -9.47 32.79
CA ALA A 571 -2.02 -8.43 33.76
C ALA A 571 -0.51 -8.09 33.81
N ASP A 572 0.35 -9.09 33.59
CA ASP A 572 1.81 -8.97 33.69
C ASP A 572 2.52 -8.55 32.39
N SER A 573 1.80 -8.48 31.27
CA SER A 573 2.36 -7.97 30.02
C SER A 573 2.52 -6.44 30.05
N ASP A 574 3.59 -5.90 29.47
CA ASP A 574 3.81 -4.46 29.38
C ASP A 574 2.89 -3.80 28.34
N ALA A 575 2.59 -4.49 27.23
CA ALA A 575 1.63 -4.01 26.23
C ALA A 575 0.74 -5.13 25.69
N ILE A 576 -0.49 -4.78 25.31
CA ILE A 576 -1.47 -5.73 24.77
C ILE A 576 -2.10 -5.13 23.52
N VAL A 577 -2.15 -5.91 22.44
CA VAL A 577 -2.66 -5.52 21.12
C VAL A 577 -3.69 -6.55 20.64
N ALA A 578 -4.78 -6.12 20.03
CA ALA A 578 -5.76 -6.98 19.36
C ALA A 578 -5.75 -6.74 17.84
N VAL A 579 -5.73 -7.82 17.05
CA VAL A 579 -5.65 -7.76 15.57
C VAL A 579 -6.81 -8.46 14.85
N TYR A 580 -7.66 -9.22 15.56
CA TYR A 580 -8.96 -9.72 15.06
C TYR A 580 -8.90 -10.67 13.85
N GLY A 581 -7.83 -11.46 13.67
CA GLY A 581 -7.76 -12.49 12.63
C GLY A 581 -6.65 -13.52 12.87
N ASN A 582 -7.02 -14.80 12.87
CA ASN A 582 -6.13 -15.93 13.21
C ASN A 582 -5.71 -16.77 11.99
N LYS A 583 -6.04 -16.34 10.78
CA LYS A 583 -5.51 -16.96 9.56
C LYS A 583 -4.02 -16.63 9.45
N GLY A 584 -3.19 -17.67 9.48
CA GLY A 584 -1.76 -17.54 9.28
C GLY A 584 -1.36 -17.44 7.80
N MET A 585 -0.08 -17.66 7.55
CA MET A 585 0.58 -17.65 6.25
C MET A 585 1.31 -18.98 6.01
N ASP A 586 1.32 -19.47 4.78
CA ASP A 586 2.12 -20.64 4.40
C ASP A 586 3.62 -20.30 4.50
N PRO A 587 4.47 -21.14 5.11
CA PRO A 587 5.88 -20.86 5.31
C PRO A 587 6.72 -20.77 4.03
N THR A 588 6.21 -21.21 2.88
CA THR A 588 6.89 -21.18 1.57
C THR A 588 6.65 -19.89 0.77
N GLU A 589 5.78 -19.01 1.26
CA GLU A 589 5.37 -17.79 0.58
C GLU A 589 6.45 -16.68 0.67
N ALA A 590 6.63 -15.95 -0.43
CA ALA A 590 7.60 -14.86 -0.58
C ALA A 590 7.01 -13.48 -0.18
N LEU A 591 7.77 -12.39 -0.38
CA LEU A 591 7.30 -11.01 -0.17
C LEU A 591 6.06 -10.67 -1.03
N LYS A 592 5.96 -11.31 -2.21
CA LYS A 592 4.78 -11.36 -3.07
C LYS A 592 4.21 -12.79 -3.00
N PRO A 593 3.17 -13.04 -2.21
CA PRO A 593 2.59 -14.36 -2.07
C PRO A 593 1.66 -14.71 -3.24
N ASP A 594 1.71 -15.96 -3.69
CA ASP A 594 0.91 -16.49 -4.79
C ASP A 594 -0.49 -16.94 -4.32
N ASN A 595 -0.65 -17.23 -3.02
CA ASN A 595 -1.92 -17.63 -2.41
C ASN A 595 -2.50 -16.56 -1.46
N ALA A 596 -3.76 -16.72 -1.12
CA ALA A 596 -4.45 -15.94 -0.09
C ALA A 596 -3.98 -16.34 1.32
N PHE A 597 -3.65 -15.35 2.16
CA PHE A 597 -3.18 -15.55 3.54
C PHE A 597 -3.76 -14.45 4.44
N GLY A 598 -3.77 -14.66 5.77
CA GLY A 598 -4.33 -13.68 6.70
C GLY A 598 -3.39 -12.50 6.97
N PRO A 599 -3.83 -11.24 6.83
CA PRO A 599 -2.98 -10.06 6.95
C PRO A 599 -2.78 -9.59 8.41
N ASN A 600 -3.65 -9.99 9.34
CA ASN A 600 -3.80 -9.38 10.66
C ASN A 600 -2.56 -9.52 11.55
N ILE A 601 -1.89 -10.68 11.55
CA ILE A 601 -0.67 -10.91 12.34
C ILE A 601 0.46 -9.99 11.87
N ILE A 602 0.59 -9.81 10.56
CA ILE A 602 1.62 -8.96 9.94
C ILE A 602 1.38 -7.49 10.31
N ALA A 603 0.13 -7.03 10.17
CA ALA A 603 -0.27 -5.69 10.57
C ALA A 603 -0.04 -5.43 12.06
N GLY A 604 -0.29 -6.43 12.92
CA GLY A 604 0.01 -6.36 14.34
C GLY A 604 1.48 -6.07 14.62
N VAL A 605 2.39 -6.76 13.94
CA VAL A 605 3.84 -6.51 14.05
C VAL A 605 4.17 -5.10 13.55
N GLU A 606 3.68 -4.72 12.38
CA GLU A 606 3.95 -3.42 11.76
C GLU A 606 3.51 -2.24 12.65
N VAL A 607 2.33 -2.35 13.27
CA VAL A 607 1.84 -1.35 14.23
C VAL A 607 2.66 -1.38 15.51
N ILE A 608 2.99 -2.55 16.08
CA ILE A 608 3.83 -2.66 17.30
C ILE A 608 5.15 -1.89 17.14
N PHE A 609 5.78 -1.94 15.97
CA PHE A 609 7.03 -1.21 15.69
C PHE A 609 6.82 0.22 15.19
N GLY A 610 5.58 0.65 14.99
CA GLY A 610 5.24 2.01 14.59
C GLY A 610 5.36 2.29 13.11
N ARG A 611 5.42 1.26 12.24
CA ARG A 611 5.33 1.46 10.79
C ARG A 611 4.01 2.14 10.40
N PHE A 612 2.94 1.80 11.11
CA PHE A 612 1.65 2.46 11.00
C PHE A 612 1.25 3.04 12.35
N ALA A 613 0.39 4.06 12.31
CA ALA A 613 -0.22 4.62 13.50
C ALA A 613 -1.14 3.60 14.18
N ALA A 614 -1.24 3.68 15.51
CA ALA A 614 -2.25 2.95 16.27
C ALA A 614 -3.55 3.76 16.32
N SER A 615 -4.61 3.28 15.68
CA SER A 615 -5.89 3.99 15.57
C SER A 615 -7.12 3.15 15.93
N GLY A 616 -7.03 1.82 15.87
CA GLY A 616 -8.14 0.90 16.08
C GLY A 616 -8.83 1.04 17.44
N LYS A 617 -10.14 0.78 17.46
CA LYS A 617 -11.02 0.84 18.64
C LYS A 617 -11.78 -0.46 18.82
N LEU A 618 -11.83 -0.98 20.05
CA LEU A 618 -12.57 -2.20 20.37
C LEU A 618 -14.01 -2.17 19.83
N PRO A 619 -14.39 -3.06 18.89
CA PRO A 619 -15.75 -3.13 18.35
C PRO A 619 -16.73 -3.88 19.26
N VAL A 620 -16.27 -4.33 20.43
CA VAL A 620 -17.05 -5.06 21.43
C VAL A 620 -16.69 -4.59 22.84
N ASN A 621 -17.57 -4.84 23.79
CA ASN A 621 -17.19 -4.79 25.21
C ASN A 621 -16.36 -6.03 25.57
N VAL A 622 -15.29 -5.84 26.34
CA VAL A 622 -14.45 -6.93 26.88
C VAL A 622 -14.79 -7.13 28.36
N PRO A 623 -15.36 -8.28 28.74
CA PRO A 623 -15.67 -8.59 30.13
C PRO A 623 -14.43 -8.77 31.02
N VAL A 624 -14.61 -8.62 32.33
CA VAL A 624 -13.66 -9.09 33.34
C VAL A 624 -13.67 -10.62 33.33
N ILE A 625 -12.48 -11.22 33.43
CA ILE A 625 -12.31 -12.67 33.52
C ILE A 625 -11.98 -13.05 34.97
N GLU A 626 -12.78 -13.92 35.55
CA GLU A 626 -12.60 -14.49 36.89
C GLU A 626 -12.68 -16.02 36.82
N ASN A 627 -11.71 -16.71 37.43
CA ASN A 627 -11.64 -18.19 37.45
C ASN A 627 -11.78 -18.83 36.05
N GLY A 628 -11.24 -18.17 35.02
CA GLY A 628 -11.28 -18.65 33.63
C GLY A 628 -12.64 -18.50 32.93
N GLN A 629 -13.53 -17.67 33.46
CA GLN A 629 -14.86 -17.38 32.90
C GLN A 629 -15.08 -15.87 32.77
N MET A 630 -15.82 -15.46 31.73
CA MET A 630 -16.25 -14.07 31.57
C MET A 630 -17.38 -13.75 32.56
N THR A 631 -17.28 -12.59 33.22
CA THR A 631 -18.33 -12.05 34.09
C THR A 631 -19.25 -11.09 33.32
N SER A 632 -20.23 -10.49 33.99
CA SER A 632 -21.03 -9.39 33.43
C SER A 632 -20.32 -8.03 33.48
N ASP A 633 -19.27 -7.90 34.30
CA ASP A 633 -18.58 -6.63 34.49
C ASP A 633 -17.64 -6.36 33.31
N ILE A 634 -17.59 -5.11 32.85
CA ILE A 634 -16.79 -4.72 31.69
C ILE A 634 -15.42 -4.20 32.12
N LYS A 635 -14.35 -4.81 31.59
CA LYS A 635 -12.96 -4.38 31.82
C LYS A 635 -12.53 -3.31 30.82
N TYR A 636 -12.82 -3.51 29.54
CA TYR A 636 -12.59 -2.53 28.49
C TYR A 636 -13.88 -2.33 27.69
N ALA A 637 -14.35 -1.10 27.61
CA ALA A 637 -15.61 -0.78 26.93
C ALA A 637 -15.43 -0.76 25.41
N PHE A 638 -16.54 -0.97 24.70
CA PHE A 638 -16.67 -0.65 23.28
C PHE A 638 -16.13 0.76 23.00
N GLY A 639 -15.34 0.90 21.94
CA GLY A 639 -14.71 2.15 21.55
C GLY A 639 -13.38 2.44 22.27
N TYR A 640 -12.95 1.61 23.22
CA TYR A 640 -11.65 1.77 23.86
C TYR A 640 -10.50 1.34 22.94
N GLY A 641 -9.40 2.10 22.96
CA GLY A 641 -8.17 1.82 22.22
C GLY A 641 -7.18 2.98 22.35
N LEU A 642 -5.94 2.70 22.73
CA LEU A 642 -4.86 3.67 22.84
C LEU A 642 -4.33 4.00 21.44
N THR A 643 -3.79 5.22 21.29
CA THR A 643 -3.34 5.74 19.99
C THR A 643 -1.92 6.29 20.05
N TYR A 644 -1.21 6.21 18.93
CA TYR A 644 0.04 6.92 18.68
C TYR A 644 0.22 7.09 17.17
N ASP A 645 0.97 8.12 16.79
CA ASP A 645 1.30 8.39 15.39
C ASP A 645 2.33 7.39 14.85
N ALA A 646 2.36 7.20 13.54
CA ALA A 646 3.39 6.40 12.89
C ALA A 646 4.78 7.00 13.19
N VAL A 647 5.78 6.12 13.21
CA VAL A 647 7.18 6.52 13.30
C VAL A 647 7.60 6.95 11.90
N GLU A 648 7.91 8.23 11.76
CA GLU A 648 8.57 8.73 10.55
C GLU A 648 9.87 7.94 10.31
N PRO A 649 10.13 7.49 9.07
CA PRO A 649 11.41 6.88 8.73
C PRO A 649 12.52 7.85 9.13
N SER A 650 13.41 7.41 10.02
CA SER A 650 14.38 8.29 10.68
C SER A 650 15.26 9.08 9.69
N SER A 651 15.89 10.17 10.15
CA SER A 651 16.87 11.08 9.50
C SER A 651 17.94 10.47 8.56
N TYR A 652 18.01 9.14 8.49
CA TYR A 652 18.66 8.31 7.49
C TYR A 652 18.39 8.75 6.05
N TYR A 653 17.12 8.90 5.66
CA TYR A 653 16.77 9.16 4.26
C TYR A 653 17.14 10.55 3.76
N ALA A 654 17.15 11.57 4.62
CA ALA A 654 17.63 12.90 4.25
C ALA A 654 19.12 12.88 3.86
N VAL A 655 19.92 12.05 4.54
CA VAL A 655 21.35 11.90 4.30
C VAL A 655 21.62 10.95 3.13
N GLU A 656 20.84 9.88 2.99
CA GLU A 656 20.91 8.95 1.85
C GLU A 656 20.56 9.64 0.53
N ASN A 657 19.48 10.43 0.49
CA ASN A 657 19.08 11.19 -0.69
C ASN A 657 20.12 12.27 -1.05
N SER A 658 20.69 12.94 -0.05
CA SER A 658 21.80 13.88 -0.26
C SER A 658 23.01 13.17 -0.88
N LEU A 659 23.36 11.99 -0.38
CA LEU A 659 24.48 11.19 -0.91
C LEU A 659 24.22 10.72 -2.34
N LEU A 660 23.01 10.23 -2.63
CA LEU A 660 22.61 9.76 -3.96
C LEU A 660 22.64 10.91 -4.99
N ASN A 661 22.11 12.08 -4.64
CA ASN A 661 22.08 13.25 -5.52
C ASN A 661 23.50 13.78 -5.83
N PHE A 662 24.37 13.86 -4.81
CA PHE A 662 25.77 14.24 -5.02
C PHE A 662 26.52 13.21 -5.87
N TYR A 663 26.32 11.91 -5.63
CA TYR A 663 26.93 10.85 -6.44
C TYR A 663 26.50 10.93 -7.91
N ASN A 664 25.19 11.05 -8.17
CA ASN A 664 24.63 11.10 -9.52
C ASN A 664 25.09 12.35 -10.30
N THR A 665 25.36 13.45 -9.61
CA THR A 665 25.87 14.68 -10.23
C THR A 665 27.29 14.51 -10.80
N TRP A 666 28.15 13.72 -10.13
CA TRP A 666 29.58 13.65 -10.44
C TRP A 666 30.05 12.31 -11.03
N LYS A 667 29.22 11.25 -11.01
CA LYS A 667 29.60 9.91 -11.48
C LYS A 667 30.07 9.86 -12.95
N ASP A 668 29.54 10.74 -13.79
CA ASP A 668 29.82 10.79 -15.23
C ASP A 668 30.70 11.99 -15.63
N ALA A 669 31.31 12.68 -14.66
CA ALA A 669 32.18 13.81 -14.95
C ALA A 669 33.41 13.40 -15.78
N ASP A 670 33.74 14.15 -16.83
CA ASP A 670 34.99 13.96 -17.57
C ASP A 670 36.18 14.41 -16.72
N LEU A 671 36.87 13.43 -16.13
CA LEU A 671 38.00 13.70 -15.23
C LEU A 671 39.35 13.82 -15.96
N SER A 672 39.40 13.66 -17.29
CA SER A 672 40.64 13.71 -18.07
C SER A 672 41.31 15.08 -18.08
N VAL A 673 40.53 16.10 -17.72
CA VAL A 673 40.92 17.49 -17.76
C VAL A 673 41.53 17.98 -16.43
N TYR A 674 41.48 17.17 -15.37
CA TYR A 674 41.97 17.50 -14.02
C TYR A 674 43.36 16.91 -13.71
N THR A 675 44.02 17.38 -12.64
CA THR A 675 45.26 16.78 -12.15
C THR A 675 45.03 15.32 -11.80
N ALA A 676 46.05 14.49 -12.01
CA ALA A 676 45.97 13.07 -11.69
C ALA A 676 45.55 12.83 -10.23
N ASP A 677 46.05 13.65 -9.30
CA ASP A 677 45.79 13.50 -7.87
C ASP A 677 44.36 13.91 -7.47
N SER A 678 43.86 15.04 -7.97
CA SER A 678 42.49 15.48 -7.65
C SER A 678 41.42 14.63 -8.35
N ALA A 679 41.69 14.20 -9.59
CA ALA A 679 40.86 13.23 -10.29
C ALA A 679 40.83 11.87 -9.58
N ALA A 680 41.96 11.42 -9.03
CA ALA A 680 42.03 10.20 -8.23
C ALA A 680 41.27 10.33 -6.90
N ALA A 681 41.36 11.50 -6.24
CA ALA A 681 40.62 11.78 -5.01
C ALA A 681 39.10 11.73 -5.23
N LEU A 682 38.57 12.37 -6.28
CA LEU A 682 37.14 12.30 -6.59
C LEU A 682 36.70 10.89 -7.01
N LYS A 683 37.48 10.15 -7.80
CA LYS A 683 37.19 8.74 -8.11
C LYS A 683 37.12 7.89 -6.85
N SER A 684 38.03 8.12 -5.91
CA SER A 684 38.05 7.40 -4.63
C SER A 684 36.83 7.75 -3.78
N ALA A 685 36.46 9.02 -3.70
CA ALA A 685 35.26 9.48 -2.99
C ALA A 685 33.97 8.93 -3.61
N LEU A 686 33.84 8.93 -4.95
CA LEU A 686 32.70 8.32 -5.67
C LEU A 686 32.61 6.81 -5.45
N THR A 687 33.76 6.12 -5.43
CA THR A 687 33.81 4.67 -5.14
C THR A 687 33.37 4.38 -3.70
N ALA A 688 33.85 5.18 -2.74
CA ALA A 688 33.46 5.05 -1.34
C ALA A 688 31.97 5.35 -1.13
N ALA A 689 31.47 6.43 -1.73
CA ALA A 689 30.06 6.78 -1.71
C ALA A 689 29.18 5.68 -2.32
N LYS A 690 29.58 5.11 -3.46
CA LYS A 690 28.87 3.96 -4.06
C LYS A 690 28.88 2.73 -3.17
N ALA A 691 30.01 2.44 -2.51
CA ALA A 691 30.09 1.33 -1.56
C ALA A 691 29.22 1.55 -0.31
N VAL A 692 29.05 2.80 0.14
CA VAL A 692 28.12 3.17 1.21
C VAL A 692 26.66 3.03 0.74
N LEU A 693 26.32 3.50 -0.47
CA LEU A 693 24.99 3.35 -1.08
C LEU A 693 24.62 1.88 -1.35
N ASP A 694 25.59 1.04 -1.73
CA ASP A 694 25.37 -0.40 -1.99
C ASP A 694 25.29 -1.25 -0.71
N LYS A 695 25.60 -0.66 0.43
CA LYS A 695 25.56 -1.33 1.72
C LYS A 695 24.14 -1.24 2.26
N SER A 696 23.45 -2.39 2.30
CA SER A 696 22.07 -2.53 2.82
C SER A 696 21.85 -2.12 4.28
N ASN A 697 22.90 -1.64 4.98
CA ASN A 697 22.85 -1.16 6.36
C ASN A 697 23.89 -0.06 6.68
N ALA A 698 24.24 0.79 5.72
CA ALA A 698 25.10 1.96 5.96
C ALA A 698 24.52 2.84 7.07
N SER A 699 25.31 3.29 8.03
CA SER A 699 24.84 4.20 9.09
C SER A 699 24.78 5.65 8.60
N ILE A 700 23.95 6.48 9.24
CA ILE A 700 23.89 7.94 9.00
C ILE A 700 25.29 8.56 9.03
N THR A 701 26.12 8.21 10.01
CA THR A 701 27.50 8.71 10.10
C THR A 701 28.38 8.28 8.92
N GLU A 702 28.20 7.06 8.42
CA GLU A 702 28.91 6.59 7.20
C GLU A 702 28.43 7.37 5.96
N MET A 703 27.14 7.65 5.86
CA MET A 703 26.57 8.43 4.76
C MET A 703 26.97 9.91 4.83
N ASP A 704 26.88 10.56 6.00
CA ASP A 704 27.34 11.93 6.23
C ASP A 704 28.83 12.09 5.91
N SER A 705 29.64 11.09 6.30
CA SER A 705 31.06 11.08 6.00
C SER A 705 31.30 10.95 4.49
N ALA A 706 30.49 10.14 3.79
CA ALA A 706 30.58 10.00 2.34
C ALA A 706 30.11 11.26 1.60
N VAL A 707 29.05 11.93 2.06
CA VAL A 707 28.61 13.23 1.53
C VAL A 707 29.71 14.27 1.71
N SER A 708 30.26 14.38 2.93
CA SER A 708 31.35 15.32 3.23
C SER A 708 32.58 15.05 2.38
N ALA A 709 32.97 13.77 2.22
CA ALA A 709 34.12 13.39 1.39
C ALA A 709 33.90 13.69 -0.11
N LEU A 710 32.68 13.54 -0.63
CA LEU A 710 32.35 13.92 -2.00
C LEU A 710 32.41 15.44 -2.19
N VAL A 711 31.80 16.20 -1.28
CA VAL A 711 31.85 17.67 -1.29
C VAL A 711 33.29 18.17 -1.24
N ASP A 712 34.11 17.60 -0.35
CA ASP A 712 35.52 17.95 -0.24
C ASP A 712 36.30 17.58 -1.50
N ALA A 713 36.08 16.40 -2.08
CA ALA A 713 36.78 15.99 -3.29
C ALA A 713 36.42 16.85 -4.51
N VAL A 714 35.15 17.25 -4.62
CA VAL A 714 34.66 18.16 -5.66
C VAL A 714 35.24 19.56 -5.49
N ASN A 715 35.21 20.11 -4.28
CA ASN A 715 35.79 21.43 -3.97
C ASN A 715 37.31 21.46 -4.19
N ASN A 716 37.98 20.32 -4.08
CA ASN A 716 39.41 20.18 -4.31
C ASN A 716 39.79 19.70 -5.73
N LEU A 717 38.84 19.64 -6.67
CA LEU A 717 39.16 19.37 -8.08
C LEU A 717 40.08 20.47 -8.62
N ALA A 718 41.30 20.08 -8.99
CA ALA A 718 42.29 20.98 -9.54
C ALA A 718 42.50 20.62 -11.01
N TYR A 719 42.32 21.57 -11.92
CA TYR A 719 42.65 21.32 -13.32
C TYR A 719 44.16 21.06 -13.48
N GLY A 720 44.56 20.30 -14.51
CA GLY A 720 45.97 19.94 -14.78
C GLY A 720 46.97 21.08 -14.50
N VAL A 721 48.09 20.72 -13.86
CA VAL A 721 49.10 21.64 -13.30
C VAL A 721 49.51 22.70 -14.31
N GLN A 722 49.26 23.96 -13.99
CA GLN A 722 49.51 25.05 -14.91
C GLN A 722 50.95 25.50 -14.78
N LYS A 723 51.79 24.97 -15.67
CA LYS A 723 53.23 25.20 -15.65
C LYS A 723 53.68 26.39 -16.49
N THR A 724 52.76 27.19 -17.01
CA THR A 724 53.07 28.29 -17.93
C THR A 724 54.02 29.32 -17.31
N HIS A 725 53.75 29.78 -16.07
CA HIS A 725 54.67 30.69 -15.36
C HIS A 725 56.07 30.08 -15.14
N LEU A 726 56.10 28.82 -14.70
CA LEU A 726 57.36 28.10 -14.50
C LEU A 726 58.11 27.90 -15.82
N ASN A 727 57.42 27.56 -16.91
CA ASN A 727 57.99 27.43 -18.25
C ASN A 727 58.61 28.74 -18.72
N VAL A 728 57.93 29.86 -18.45
CA VAL A 728 58.37 31.19 -18.86
C VAL A 728 59.62 31.58 -18.11
N ALA A 729 59.63 31.40 -16.79
CA ALA A 729 60.81 31.60 -15.98
C ALA A 729 61.97 30.70 -16.43
N ILE A 730 61.69 29.42 -16.77
CA ILE A 730 62.67 28.47 -17.31
C ILE A 730 63.24 28.96 -18.64
N VAL A 731 62.40 29.35 -19.60
CA VAL A 731 62.81 29.84 -20.92
C VAL A 731 63.62 31.14 -20.79
N ALA A 732 63.23 32.06 -19.90
CA ALA A 732 63.96 33.28 -19.64
C ALA A 732 65.35 33.00 -19.05
N ALA A 733 65.43 32.13 -18.03
CA ALA A 733 66.69 31.74 -17.40
C ALA A 733 67.61 30.92 -18.32
N ASP A 734 67.07 29.98 -19.10
CA ASP A 734 67.83 29.22 -20.10
C ASP A 734 68.51 30.16 -21.09
N LYS A 735 67.76 31.12 -21.65
CA LYS A 735 68.32 32.07 -22.62
C LYS A 735 69.34 33.04 -22.02
N LEU A 736 69.20 33.38 -20.73
CA LEU A 736 70.19 34.20 -20.00
C LEU A 736 71.50 33.41 -19.84
N LEU A 737 71.42 32.16 -19.39
CA LEU A 737 72.58 31.31 -19.14
C LEU A 737 73.34 30.87 -20.41
N GLU A 738 72.77 31.01 -21.62
CA GLU A 738 73.52 30.84 -22.88
C GLU A 738 74.76 31.76 -22.97
N ARG A 739 74.74 32.90 -22.25
CA ARG A 739 75.86 33.83 -22.13
C ARG A 739 76.38 33.92 -20.69
N ALA A 740 76.33 32.82 -19.92
CA ALA A 740 76.75 32.82 -18.51
C ALA A 740 78.17 33.39 -18.28
N ALA A 741 79.08 33.27 -19.25
CA ALA A 741 80.44 33.83 -19.18
C ALA A 741 80.49 35.37 -19.14
N ASP A 742 79.41 36.05 -19.54
CA ASP A 742 79.29 37.51 -19.52
C ASP A 742 78.72 38.04 -18.19
N TYR A 743 78.40 37.15 -17.24
CA TYR A 743 77.79 37.47 -15.94
C TYR A 743 78.61 36.86 -14.79
N GLU A 744 78.86 37.63 -13.72
CA GLU A 744 79.44 37.11 -12.48
C GLU A 744 78.34 36.59 -11.53
N ASN A 745 78.61 35.47 -10.83
CA ASN A 745 77.73 34.82 -9.83
C ASN A 745 76.41 34.22 -10.39
N THR A 746 76.46 33.45 -11.48
CA THR A 746 75.29 32.75 -12.06
C THR A 746 74.92 31.42 -11.36
N GLU A 747 75.63 31.06 -10.29
CA GLU A 747 75.45 29.77 -9.58
C GLU A 747 74.05 29.64 -9.00
N ASP A 748 73.53 30.69 -8.37
CA ASP A 748 72.20 30.71 -7.76
C ASP A 748 71.07 30.60 -8.81
N LEU A 749 71.21 31.29 -9.95
CA LEU A 749 70.28 31.18 -11.08
C LEU A 749 70.31 29.79 -11.72
N THR A 750 71.50 29.19 -11.84
CA THR A 750 71.67 27.83 -12.40
C THR A 750 71.03 26.78 -11.49
N ALA A 751 71.19 26.93 -10.17
CA ALA A 751 70.56 26.07 -9.18
C ALA A 751 69.04 26.20 -9.19
N ALA A 752 68.52 27.44 -9.20
CA ALA A 752 67.08 27.71 -9.27
C ALA A 752 66.47 27.17 -10.58
N LEU A 753 67.16 27.32 -11.72
CA LEU A 753 66.70 26.80 -13.01
C LEU A 753 66.65 25.27 -13.03
N THR A 754 67.66 24.62 -12.45
CA THR A 754 67.70 23.15 -12.36
C THR A 754 66.53 22.62 -11.54
N ALA A 755 66.26 23.24 -10.39
CA ALA A 755 65.12 22.89 -9.54
C ALA A 755 63.78 23.15 -10.26
N ALA A 756 63.66 24.29 -10.95
CA ALA A 756 62.49 24.64 -11.73
C ALA A 756 62.21 23.64 -12.86
N LYS A 757 63.22 23.22 -13.63
CA LYS A 757 63.07 22.20 -14.68
C LYS A 757 62.65 20.84 -14.15
N ALA A 758 63.14 20.45 -12.97
CA ALA A 758 62.73 19.20 -12.32
C ALA A 758 61.25 19.23 -11.94
N VAL A 759 60.77 20.34 -11.37
CA VAL A 759 59.35 20.55 -11.07
C VAL A 759 58.52 20.63 -12.35
N TYR A 760 59.04 21.27 -13.40
CA TYR A 760 58.37 21.35 -14.70
C TYR A 760 58.21 19.99 -15.38
N ALA A 761 59.19 19.09 -15.26
CA ALA A 761 59.13 17.73 -15.81
C ALA A 761 58.26 16.78 -14.98
N ASN A 762 58.02 17.07 -13.69
CA ASN A 762 57.22 16.22 -12.81
C ASN A 762 55.73 16.30 -13.14
N THR A 763 55.16 15.26 -13.75
CA THR A 763 53.74 15.17 -14.12
C THR A 763 52.77 15.20 -12.95
N SER A 764 53.26 14.96 -11.73
CA SER A 764 52.49 14.98 -10.48
C SER A 764 52.82 16.19 -9.59
N ALA A 765 53.55 17.19 -10.09
CA ALA A 765 53.83 18.40 -9.31
C ALA A 765 52.52 19.11 -8.93
N THR A 766 52.38 19.53 -7.68
CA THR A 766 51.23 20.36 -7.26
C THR A 766 51.35 21.78 -7.82
N GLN A 767 50.23 22.50 -7.92
CA GLN A 767 50.27 23.91 -8.35
C GLN A 767 51.17 24.75 -7.42
N THR A 768 51.10 24.50 -6.11
CA THR A 768 51.95 25.16 -5.11
C THR A 768 53.45 24.90 -5.33
N GLU A 769 53.84 23.69 -5.73
CA GLU A 769 55.24 23.38 -6.06
C GLU A 769 55.69 24.10 -7.33
N VAL A 770 54.82 24.17 -8.33
CA VAL A 770 55.08 24.90 -9.59
C VAL A 770 55.17 26.41 -9.37
N ASP A 771 54.26 27.00 -8.59
CA ASP A 771 54.25 28.42 -8.28
C ASP A 771 55.47 28.82 -7.45
N ARG A 772 55.83 28.00 -6.45
CA ARG A 772 57.06 28.22 -5.66
C ARG A 772 58.30 28.13 -6.53
N ALA A 773 58.40 27.11 -7.38
CA ALA A 773 59.53 26.97 -8.29
C ALA A 773 59.63 28.14 -9.29
N ALA A 774 58.49 28.66 -9.76
CA ALA A 774 58.45 29.82 -10.65
C ALA A 774 58.91 31.08 -9.91
N SER A 775 58.37 31.33 -8.72
CA SER A 775 58.75 32.48 -7.88
C SER A 775 60.24 32.45 -7.53
N THR A 776 60.77 31.30 -7.08
CA THR A 776 62.20 31.17 -6.77
C THR A 776 63.08 31.42 -7.98
N LEU A 777 62.67 30.97 -9.17
CA LEU A 777 63.42 31.21 -10.40
C LEU A 777 63.34 32.68 -10.86
N LEU A 778 62.17 33.32 -10.69
CA LEU A 778 61.98 34.73 -11.01
C LEU A 778 62.76 35.66 -10.07
N ASP A 779 62.84 35.34 -8.78
CA ASP A 779 63.66 36.09 -7.82
C ASP A 779 65.15 36.01 -8.20
N ALA A 780 65.62 34.81 -8.59
CA ALA A 780 66.99 34.63 -9.07
C ALA A 780 67.26 35.38 -10.38
N LEU A 781 66.27 35.50 -11.27
CA LEU A 781 66.34 36.32 -12.48
C LEU A 781 66.37 37.83 -12.15
N ALA A 782 65.56 38.30 -11.21
CA ALA A 782 65.50 39.70 -10.80
C ALA A 782 66.83 40.19 -10.21
N ALA A 783 67.50 39.33 -9.43
CA ALA A 783 68.83 39.63 -8.88
C ALA A 783 69.92 39.86 -9.95
N MET A 784 69.70 39.42 -11.20
CA MET A 784 70.60 39.68 -12.33
C MET A 784 70.38 41.06 -13.00
N ALA A 785 69.29 41.77 -12.68
CA ALA A 785 68.87 42.98 -13.38
C ALA A 785 69.86 44.15 -13.25
N GLU A 786 70.56 44.31 -12.12
CA GLU A 786 71.59 45.35 -11.93
C GLU A 786 72.79 45.21 -12.88
N ARG A 787 72.92 44.07 -13.56
CA ARG A 787 74.06 43.72 -14.43
C ARG A 787 73.65 43.45 -15.88
N ALA A 788 72.39 43.69 -16.26
CA ALA A 788 71.86 43.34 -17.57
C ALA A 788 72.48 44.18 -18.71
N ASP A 789 72.98 43.51 -19.76
CA ASP A 789 73.45 44.16 -20.99
C ASP A 789 72.34 44.27 -22.06
N LEU A 790 72.60 45.04 -23.12
CA LEU A 790 71.65 45.23 -24.22
C LEU A 790 71.23 43.91 -24.88
N ALA A 791 72.14 42.95 -24.96
CA ALA A 791 71.87 41.66 -25.60
C ALA A 791 70.92 40.81 -24.74
N ALA A 792 71.07 40.84 -23.41
CA ALA A 792 70.14 40.21 -22.48
C ALA A 792 68.79 40.90 -22.47
N LEU A 793 68.73 42.23 -22.55
CA LEU A 793 67.45 42.95 -22.69
C LEU A 793 66.71 42.54 -23.97
N LYS A 794 67.41 42.49 -25.13
CA LYS A 794 66.82 42.02 -26.41
C LYS A 794 66.28 40.59 -26.30
N LYS A 795 67.02 39.69 -25.67
CA LYS A 795 66.59 38.30 -25.49
C LYS A 795 65.43 38.18 -24.50
N LEU A 796 65.42 38.95 -23.41
CA LEU A 796 64.34 38.98 -22.43
C LEU A 796 63.04 39.48 -23.08
N VAL A 797 63.09 40.56 -23.87
CA VAL A 797 61.95 41.03 -24.67
C VAL A 797 61.46 39.95 -25.62
N ALA A 798 62.36 39.24 -26.32
CA ALA A 798 61.97 38.16 -27.22
C ALA A 798 61.37 36.94 -26.49
N SER A 799 61.81 36.63 -25.27
CA SER A 799 61.21 35.58 -24.43
C SER A 799 59.86 35.98 -23.87
N ALA A 800 59.75 37.20 -23.34
CA ALA A 800 58.50 37.77 -22.86
C ALA A 800 57.44 37.83 -23.97
N GLY A 801 57.85 38.10 -25.21
CA GLY A 801 56.96 38.07 -26.38
C GLY A 801 56.43 36.69 -26.77
N GLY A 802 56.91 35.61 -26.15
CA GLY A 802 56.31 34.27 -26.27
C GLY A 802 55.13 34.04 -25.32
N LEU A 803 54.82 35.00 -24.44
CA LEU A 803 53.66 34.96 -23.56
C LEU A 803 52.40 35.41 -24.31
N GLU A 804 51.34 34.62 -24.21
CA GLU A 804 50.08 34.89 -24.89
C GLU A 804 49.09 35.56 -23.91
N GLU A 805 48.47 36.67 -24.35
CA GLU A 805 47.53 37.47 -23.54
C GLU A 805 46.41 36.64 -22.92
N LYS A 806 45.92 35.62 -23.63
CA LYS A 806 44.80 34.75 -23.20
C LYS A 806 45.05 33.98 -21.89
N ASP A 807 46.31 33.83 -21.48
CA ASP A 807 46.68 33.02 -20.31
C ASP A 807 46.75 33.86 -19.01
N PHE A 808 46.55 35.18 -19.10
CA PHE A 808 46.73 36.16 -18.02
C PHE A 808 45.61 37.19 -17.99
N THR A 809 45.47 37.89 -16.86
CA THR A 809 44.51 38.99 -16.76
C THR A 809 44.95 40.13 -17.67
N SER A 810 43.99 40.80 -18.30
CA SER A 810 44.27 41.87 -19.29
C SER A 810 45.15 42.98 -18.72
N ASP A 811 44.95 43.34 -17.45
CA ASP A 811 45.72 44.40 -16.79
C ASP A 811 47.17 43.97 -16.55
N SER A 812 47.39 42.76 -16.00
CA SER A 812 48.75 42.27 -15.74
C SER A 812 49.53 41.98 -17.02
N TYR A 813 48.87 41.50 -18.09
CA TYR A 813 49.51 41.34 -19.39
C TYR A 813 49.78 42.68 -20.08
N LYS A 814 48.89 43.67 -19.90
CA LYS A 814 49.12 45.03 -20.38
C LYS A 814 50.37 45.63 -19.75
N ASP A 815 50.58 45.47 -18.44
CA ASP A 815 51.79 45.94 -17.77
C ASP A 815 53.06 45.30 -18.35
N LEU A 816 53.02 44.01 -18.67
CA LEU A 816 54.10 43.33 -19.38
C LEU A 816 54.33 43.91 -20.77
N LYS A 817 53.27 44.14 -21.54
CA LYS A 817 53.36 44.69 -22.89
C LYS A 817 53.94 46.10 -22.88
N ASP A 818 53.48 46.95 -21.97
CA ASP A 818 53.98 48.31 -21.79
C ASP A 818 55.47 48.30 -21.38
N ALA A 819 55.87 47.39 -20.48
CA ALA A 819 57.27 47.20 -20.10
C ALA A 819 58.13 46.71 -21.28
N MET A 820 57.60 45.80 -22.11
CA MET A 820 58.29 45.33 -23.30
C MET A 820 58.44 46.42 -24.36
N ASP A 821 57.43 47.26 -24.55
CA ASP A 821 57.48 48.36 -25.53
C ASP A 821 58.45 49.45 -25.07
N ALA A 822 58.44 49.82 -23.78
CA ALA A 822 59.44 50.71 -23.19
C ALA A 822 60.87 50.15 -23.33
N ALA A 823 61.05 48.83 -23.17
CA ALA A 823 62.34 48.20 -23.38
C ALA A 823 62.76 48.20 -24.86
N LYS A 824 61.84 48.09 -25.82
CA LYS A 824 62.14 48.24 -27.26
C LYS A 824 62.61 49.66 -27.57
N ASP A 825 61.98 50.67 -26.98
CA ASP A 825 62.43 52.07 -27.13
C ASP A 825 63.86 52.25 -26.61
N VAL A 826 64.18 51.67 -25.44
CA VAL A 826 65.56 51.66 -24.89
C VAL A 826 66.51 50.88 -25.80
N ILE A 827 66.06 49.79 -26.42
CA ILE A 827 66.87 48.98 -27.35
C ILE A 827 67.22 49.77 -28.62
N ASP A 828 66.26 50.53 -29.15
CA ASP A 828 66.38 51.27 -30.41
C ASP A 828 67.07 52.63 -30.24
N ASP A 829 67.10 53.18 -29.02
CA ASP A 829 67.84 54.41 -28.71
C ASP A 829 69.37 54.18 -28.78
N LEU A 830 70.04 54.88 -29.70
CA LEU A 830 71.50 54.84 -29.86
C LEU A 830 72.26 55.52 -28.72
N ASN A 831 71.60 56.33 -27.89
CA ASN A 831 72.17 57.07 -26.75
C ASN A 831 71.80 56.49 -25.37
N ARG A 832 71.16 55.31 -25.32
CA ARG A 832 70.79 54.60 -24.09
C ARG A 832 71.97 54.45 -23.10
N THR A 833 71.70 54.59 -21.80
CA THR A 833 72.69 54.36 -20.73
C THR A 833 72.60 52.94 -20.16
N PRO A 834 73.66 52.41 -19.52
CA PRO A 834 73.60 51.13 -18.82
C PRO A 834 72.50 51.08 -17.74
N GLU A 835 72.27 52.18 -17.02
CA GLU A 835 71.21 52.28 -16.01
C GLU A 835 69.81 52.19 -16.64
N ALA A 836 69.62 52.75 -17.84
CA ALA A 836 68.37 52.63 -18.58
C ALA A 836 68.12 51.18 -19.03
N ILE A 837 69.17 50.45 -19.42
CA ILE A 837 69.09 49.01 -19.78
C ILE A 837 68.73 48.17 -18.55
N GLY A 838 69.43 48.37 -17.42
CA GLY A 838 69.16 47.65 -16.18
C GLY A 838 67.75 47.90 -15.64
N LYS A 839 67.27 49.16 -15.71
CA LYS A 839 65.90 49.51 -15.34
C LYS A 839 64.87 48.82 -16.25
N ALA A 840 65.03 48.91 -17.58
CA ALA A 840 64.12 48.25 -18.51
C ALA A 840 64.08 46.72 -18.32
N TYR A 841 65.23 46.12 -17.98
CA TYR A 841 65.32 44.70 -17.64
C TYR A 841 64.55 44.37 -16.35
N ALA A 842 64.77 45.15 -15.29
CA ALA A 842 64.07 44.99 -14.01
C ALA A 842 62.56 45.21 -14.15
N ASP A 843 62.12 46.17 -14.97
CA ASP A 843 60.71 46.47 -15.21
C ASP A 843 60.02 45.27 -15.90
N ILE A 844 60.65 44.63 -16.90
CA ILE A 844 60.10 43.41 -17.53
C ILE A 844 60.04 42.25 -16.54
N ILE A 845 61.10 42.01 -15.77
CA ILE A 845 61.08 40.93 -14.76
C ILE A 845 59.98 41.18 -13.73
N THR A 846 59.83 42.42 -13.25
CA THR A 846 58.77 42.83 -12.33
C THR A 846 57.40 42.59 -12.94
N ALA A 847 57.20 42.97 -14.20
CA ALA A 847 55.94 42.75 -14.91
C ALA A 847 55.63 41.24 -15.08
N ILE A 848 56.64 40.41 -15.39
CA ILE A 848 56.50 38.94 -15.44
C ILE A 848 56.14 38.38 -14.07
N THR A 849 56.76 38.87 -12.99
CA THR A 849 56.48 38.43 -11.61
C THR A 849 55.07 38.80 -11.15
N ASN A 850 54.55 39.93 -11.61
CA ASN A 850 53.21 40.42 -11.27
C ASN A 850 52.12 39.92 -12.23
N LEU A 851 52.44 39.03 -13.17
CA LEU A 851 51.43 38.42 -14.03
C LEU A 851 50.42 37.65 -13.18
N GLU A 852 49.14 37.98 -13.36
CA GLU A 852 48.04 37.25 -12.73
C GLU A 852 47.44 36.31 -13.76
N ARG A 853 47.32 35.03 -13.41
CA ARG A 853 46.76 34.03 -14.32
C ARG A 853 45.25 33.99 -14.18
N VAL A 854 44.58 33.93 -15.32
CA VAL A 854 43.15 33.65 -15.36
C VAL A 854 42.92 32.24 -14.85
N GLY A 855 41.94 32.07 -13.97
CA GLY A 855 41.57 30.78 -13.42
C GLY A 855 40.89 29.89 -14.45
N ASN A 856 40.94 28.59 -14.22
CA ASN A 856 40.34 27.61 -15.12
C ASN A 856 38.83 27.48 -14.87
N LYS A 857 38.02 27.73 -15.90
CA LYS A 857 36.56 27.76 -15.83
C LYS A 857 35.87 26.43 -16.13
N ALA A 858 36.58 25.34 -16.41
CA ALA A 858 35.98 24.10 -16.89
C ALA A 858 34.89 23.52 -15.96
N ALA A 859 35.17 23.46 -14.65
CA ALA A 859 34.17 23.01 -13.66
C ALA A 859 32.97 23.95 -13.60
N LEU A 860 33.22 25.26 -13.65
CA LEU A 860 32.18 26.29 -13.68
C LEU A 860 31.33 26.18 -14.95
N ILE A 861 31.93 25.94 -16.12
CA ILE A 861 31.23 25.72 -17.38
C ILE A 861 30.36 24.45 -17.32
N ALA A 862 30.86 23.37 -16.72
CA ALA A 862 30.10 22.13 -16.59
C ALA A 862 28.87 22.31 -15.70
N VAL A 863 29.03 22.94 -14.53
CA VAL A 863 27.93 23.19 -13.60
C VAL A 863 26.99 24.27 -14.15
N ILE A 864 27.50 25.29 -14.87
CA ILE A 864 26.69 26.27 -15.62
C ILE A 864 25.86 25.55 -16.67
N ALA A 865 26.43 24.65 -17.49
CA ALA A 865 25.68 23.94 -18.51
C ALA A 865 24.55 23.09 -17.91
N LYS A 866 24.80 22.46 -16.75
CA LYS A 866 23.77 21.70 -16.01
C LYS A 866 22.69 22.63 -15.44
N ALA A 867 23.07 23.73 -14.81
CA ALA A 867 22.15 24.73 -14.29
C ALA A 867 21.35 25.43 -15.41
N GLU A 868 21.96 25.67 -16.58
CA GLU A 868 21.30 26.18 -17.78
C GLU A 868 20.28 25.18 -18.32
N ALA A 869 20.61 23.89 -18.35
CA ALA A 869 19.66 22.85 -18.73
C ALA A 869 18.45 22.82 -17.79
N ILE A 870 18.68 22.94 -16.48
CA ILE A 870 17.61 23.01 -15.47
C ILE A 870 16.77 24.28 -15.66
N VAL A 871 17.39 25.44 -15.80
CA VAL A 871 16.68 26.73 -15.98
C VAL A 871 15.94 26.77 -17.33
N ALA A 872 16.49 26.16 -18.38
CA ALA A 872 15.82 26.05 -19.69
C ALA A 872 14.61 25.11 -19.63
N ALA A 873 14.65 24.09 -18.77
CA ALA A 873 13.55 23.18 -18.49
C ALA A 873 12.84 23.50 -17.16
N LYS A 874 12.86 24.77 -16.70
CA LYS A 874 12.37 25.14 -15.36
C LYS A 874 10.91 24.75 -15.09
N ASP A 875 10.10 24.65 -16.14
CA ASP A 875 8.70 24.24 -16.07
C ASP A 875 8.55 22.74 -15.74
N SER A 876 9.64 21.96 -15.90
CA SER A 876 9.74 20.55 -15.48
C SER A 876 10.23 20.38 -14.05
N TYR A 877 10.40 21.45 -13.26
CA TYR A 877 10.94 21.40 -11.90
C TYR A 877 10.06 22.15 -10.89
N VAL A 878 10.19 21.78 -9.62
CA VAL A 878 9.44 22.42 -8.52
C VAL A 878 9.91 23.85 -8.30
N SER A 879 9.01 24.81 -8.52
CA SER A 879 9.28 26.25 -8.46
C SER A 879 9.95 26.73 -7.16
N SER A 880 9.58 26.17 -6.00
CA SER A 880 10.16 26.55 -4.70
C SER A 880 11.61 26.06 -4.53
N THR A 881 11.97 24.95 -5.17
CA THR A 881 13.34 24.36 -5.13
C THR A 881 14.31 25.05 -6.09
N LEU A 882 13.79 25.75 -7.10
CA LEU A 882 14.57 26.60 -8.00
C LEU A 882 15.04 27.92 -7.34
N ASN A 883 14.63 28.19 -6.11
CA ASN A 883 14.86 29.49 -5.46
C ASN A 883 16.37 29.81 -5.30
N GLY A 884 16.78 30.91 -5.92
CA GLY A 884 18.16 31.37 -5.96
C GLY A 884 19.05 30.62 -6.96
N LEU A 885 18.54 29.67 -7.75
CA LEU A 885 19.29 29.01 -8.81
C LEU A 885 19.60 29.95 -9.97
N GLU A 886 18.62 30.74 -10.44
CA GLU A 886 18.83 31.72 -11.51
C GLU A 886 19.82 32.82 -11.07
N GLU A 887 19.77 33.24 -9.80
CA GLU A 887 20.72 34.20 -9.21
C GLU A 887 22.13 33.62 -9.12
N ALA A 888 22.27 32.38 -8.63
CA ALA A 888 23.54 31.67 -8.58
C ALA A 888 24.10 31.41 -9.99
N LEU A 889 23.24 31.07 -10.95
CA LEU A 889 23.60 30.87 -12.35
C LEU A 889 24.07 32.18 -12.98
N ALA A 890 23.38 33.29 -12.73
CA ALA A 890 23.79 34.61 -13.20
C ALA A 890 25.14 35.02 -12.58
N ALA A 891 25.36 34.77 -11.29
CA ALA A 891 26.64 35.01 -10.63
C ALA A 891 27.75 34.12 -11.23
N GLY A 892 27.47 32.83 -11.46
CA GLY A 892 28.39 31.90 -12.12
C GLY A 892 28.74 32.33 -13.55
N LYS A 893 27.75 32.74 -14.35
CA LYS A 893 27.97 33.29 -15.70
C LYS A 893 28.78 34.57 -15.67
N ALA A 894 28.53 35.48 -14.73
CA ALA A 894 29.32 36.70 -14.58
C ALA A 894 30.80 36.39 -14.30
N VAL A 895 31.09 35.37 -13.48
CA VAL A 895 32.46 34.89 -13.25
C VAL A 895 33.03 34.20 -14.50
N ASN A 896 32.22 33.43 -15.22
CA ASN A 896 32.62 32.77 -16.47
C ASN A 896 32.90 33.75 -17.62
N ASP A 897 32.13 34.83 -17.71
CA ASP A 897 32.23 35.85 -18.76
C ASP A 897 33.34 36.86 -18.47
N ASN A 898 33.74 37.01 -17.20
CA ASN A 898 34.89 37.83 -16.83
C ASN A 898 36.19 37.18 -17.32
N PRO A 899 36.85 37.69 -18.37
CA PRO A 899 38.08 37.09 -18.89
C PRO A 899 39.20 37.05 -17.84
N ASN A 900 39.14 37.93 -16.83
CA ASN A 900 40.15 38.08 -15.78
C ASN A 900 39.80 37.35 -14.47
N ALA A 901 38.81 36.46 -14.47
CA ALA A 901 38.39 35.76 -13.25
C ALA A 901 39.52 34.88 -12.68
N LEU A 902 39.85 35.04 -11.41
CA LEU A 902 40.83 34.23 -10.68
C LEU A 902 40.21 32.91 -10.19
N GLN A 903 41.07 31.94 -9.87
CA GLN A 903 40.64 30.59 -9.48
C GLN A 903 39.72 30.57 -8.24
N ASP A 904 39.97 31.41 -7.23
CA ASP A 904 39.14 31.45 -6.02
C ASP A 904 37.71 31.93 -6.31
N ALA A 905 37.56 32.92 -7.20
CA ALA A 905 36.25 33.39 -7.63
C ALA A 905 35.48 32.30 -8.40
N ILE A 906 36.19 31.52 -9.21
CA ILE A 906 35.63 30.39 -9.95
C ILE A 906 35.22 29.27 -8.99
N ASN A 907 36.06 28.91 -8.01
CA ASN A 907 35.76 27.86 -7.04
C ASN A 907 34.52 28.21 -6.21
N ASN A 908 34.44 29.44 -5.71
CA ASN A 908 33.26 29.91 -4.97
C ASN A 908 31.98 29.85 -5.82
N ALA A 909 32.09 30.20 -7.11
CA ALA A 909 30.97 30.10 -8.05
C ALA A 909 30.55 28.63 -8.31
N VAL A 910 31.52 27.71 -8.43
CA VAL A 910 31.26 26.27 -8.58
C VAL A 910 30.54 25.71 -7.36
N THR A 911 31.03 26.00 -6.15
CA THR A 911 30.42 25.51 -4.89
C THR A 911 28.97 26.00 -4.77
N LEU A 912 28.74 27.31 -4.88
CA LEU A 912 27.41 27.89 -4.76
C LEU A 912 26.44 27.32 -5.80
N LEU A 913 26.88 27.18 -7.05
CA LEU A 913 26.02 26.68 -8.12
C LEU A 913 25.75 25.17 -7.98
N THR A 914 26.73 24.40 -7.52
CA THR A 914 26.58 22.94 -7.29
C THR A 914 25.58 22.67 -6.17
N GLU A 915 25.67 23.41 -5.06
CA GLU A 915 24.70 23.32 -3.97
C GLU A 915 23.29 23.65 -4.44
N LYS A 916 23.15 24.68 -5.29
CA LYS A 916 21.83 25.05 -5.84
C LYS A 916 21.30 23.99 -6.78
N VAL A 917 22.12 23.43 -7.67
CA VAL A 917 21.74 22.35 -8.59
C VAL A 917 21.33 21.08 -7.86
N ALA A 918 22.03 20.70 -6.79
CA ALA A 918 21.75 19.48 -6.03
C ALA A 918 20.43 19.53 -5.24
N ASN A 919 19.91 20.73 -4.97
CA ASN A 919 18.67 20.96 -4.23
C ASN A 919 17.43 21.09 -5.13
N VAL A 920 17.59 21.05 -6.45
CA VAL A 920 16.47 21.15 -7.40
C VAL A 920 15.73 19.82 -7.46
N ARG A 921 14.39 19.87 -7.41
CA ARG A 921 13.51 18.72 -7.50
C ARG A 921 12.68 18.73 -8.78
N LEU A 922 12.64 17.60 -9.49
CA LEU A 922 11.90 17.44 -10.74
C LEU A 922 10.39 17.37 -10.47
N LEU A 923 9.58 18.02 -11.30
CA LEU A 923 8.12 17.96 -11.21
C LEU A 923 7.69 16.53 -11.58
N GLY A 924 6.87 15.91 -10.75
CA GLY A 924 6.44 14.52 -10.88
C GLY A 924 7.40 13.50 -10.27
N ASP A 925 8.56 13.91 -9.77
CA ASP A 925 9.47 13.07 -8.98
C ASP A 925 9.08 13.16 -7.50
N VAL A 926 8.16 12.27 -7.11
CA VAL A 926 7.48 12.31 -5.82
C VAL A 926 8.31 11.61 -4.75
N ASN A 927 9.25 10.75 -5.12
CA ASN A 927 10.19 10.11 -4.19
C ASN A 927 11.57 10.81 -4.09
N ASN A 928 11.84 11.80 -4.95
CA ASN A 928 13.08 12.57 -5.04
C ASN A 928 14.32 11.73 -5.41
N ASP A 929 14.15 10.71 -6.25
CA ASP A 929 15.25 9.85 -6.74
C ASP A 929 15.95 10.41 -7.99
N GLY A 930 15.46 11.54 -8.52
CA GLY A 930 15.97 12.21 -9.70
C GLY A 930 15.33 11.75 -11.00
N SER A 931 14.26 10.95 -10.95
CA SER A 931 13.52 10.46 -12.12
C SER A 931 12.01 10.49 -11.89
N VAL A 932 11.24 10.64 -12.99
CA VAL A 932 9.78 10.51 -12.96
C VAL A 932 9.43 9.12 -13.46
N THR A 933 8.95 8.27 -12.57
CA THR A 933 8.64 6.88 -12.89
C THR A 933 7.19 6.54 -12.57
N THR A 934 6.77 5.34 -12.96
CA THR A 934 5.48 4.80 -12.53
C THR A 934 5.36 4.67 -11.01
N ALA A 935 6.49 4.61 -10.29
CA ALA A 935 6.51 4.54 -8.82
C ALA A 935 6.09 5.88 -8.19
N ASP A 936 6.45 7.00 -8.80
CA ASP A 936 6.07 8.35 -8.35
C ASP A 936 4.57 8.61 -8.50
N SER A 937 4.01 8.17 -9.63
CA SER A 937 2.57 8.23 -9.84
C SER A 937 1.83 7.34 -8.84
N ALA A 938 2.36 6.14 -8.57
CA ALA A 938 1.80 5.27 -7.55
C ALA A 938 1.88 5.92 -6.15
N LEU A 939 2.94 6.65 -5.83
CA LEU A 939 3.09 7.38 -4.57
C LEU A 939 2.08 8.52 -4.45
N LEU A 940 1.86 9.29 -5.51
CA LEU A 940 0.86 10.35 -5.53
C LEU A 940 -0.58 9.81 -5.52
N LEU A 941 -0.89 8.77 -6.28
CA LEU A 941 -2.21 8.12 -6.22
C LEU A 941 -2.49 7.58 -4.82
N ARG A 942 -1.46 7.07 -4.14
CA ARG A 942 -1.58 6.67 -2.74
C ARG A 942 -1.84 7.88 -1.84
N SER A 943 -1.15 9.00 -2.03
CA SER A 943 -1.40 10.18 -1.19
C SER A 943 -2.72 10.90 -1.47
N ALA A 944 -3.13 11.01 -2.73
CA ALA A 944 -4.43 11.53 -3.13
C ALA A 944 -5.59 10.64 -2.64
N ALA A 945 -5.32 9.35 -2.45
CA ALA A 945 -6.22 8.41 -1.78
C ALA A 945 -6.08 8.42 -0.24
N GLU A 946 -5.33 9.39 0.32
CA GLU A 946 -5.01 9.54 1.74
C GLU A 946 -4.34 8.30 2.38
N LEU A 947 -3.70 7.45 1.56
CA LEU A 947 -3.03 6.22 1.96
C LEU A 947 -1.59 6.44 2.42
N ASP A 948 -0.95 7.51 1.94
CA ASP A 948 0.33 8.03 2.43
C ASP A 948 0.24 9.56 2.55
N THR A 949 1.10 10.15 3.38
CA THR A 949 1.29 11.60 3.41
C THR A 949 2.55 11.94 2.63
N LEU A 950 2.41 12.70 1.54
CA LEU A 950 3.55 13.36 0.93
C LEU A 950 4.05 14.46 1.88
N ASP A 951 5.36 14.57 2.01
CA ASP A 951 5.92 15.78 2.62
C ASP A 951 5.64 17.01 1.74
N ASP A 952 5.83 18.20 2.30
CA ASP A 952 5.53 19.46 1.58
C ASP A 952 6.29 19.55 0.24
N ALA A 953 7.50 19.00 0.14
CA ALA A 953 8.29 19.05 -1.09
C ALA A 953 7.80 18.02 -2.13
N ALA A 954 7.35 16.86 -1.69
CA ALA A 954 6.77 15.81 -2.51
C ALA A 954 5.37 16.19 -2.99
N THR A 955 4.59 16.87 -2.16
CA THR A 955 3.27 17.40 -2.51
C THR A 955 3.40 18.45 -3.62
N VAL A 956 4.36 19.36 -3.49
CA VAL A 956 4.59 20.39 -4.52
C VAL A 956 5.23 19.79 -5.78
N SER A 957 6.04 18.73 -5.64
CA SER A 957 6.55 17.95 -6.78
C SER A 957 5.45 17.24 -7.55
N ALA A 958 4.53 16.64 -6.80
CA ALA A 958 3.43 15.88 -7.34
C ALA A 958 2.42 16.72 -8.15
N ASP A 959 2.27 18.01 -7.86
CA ASP A 959 1.35 18.92 -8.55
C ASP A 959 1.85 19.28 -9.96
N MET A 960 1.73 18.30 -10.87
CA MET A 960 2.16 18.40 -12.27
C MET A 960 1.38 19.44 -13.08
N ASN A 961 0.11 19.66 -12.74
CA ASN A 961 -0.79 20.57 -13.44
C ASN A 961 -0.76 22.01 -12.85
N GLN A 962 -0.14 22.18 -11.67
CA GLN A 962 0.07 23.44 -10.96
C GLN A 962 -1.22 24.16 -10.52
N ASP A 963 -2.29 23.41 -10.23
CA ASP A 963 -3.52 23.97 -9.68
C ASP A 963 -3.48 24.18 -8.15
N GLY A 964 -2.36 23.81 -7.52
CA GLY A 964 -2.11 23.91 -6.09
C GLY A 964 -2.58 22.68 -5.30
N ILE A 965 -3.00 21.62 -5.98
CA ILE A 965 -3.54 20.40 -5.38
C ILE A 965 -2.92 19.18 -6.08
N ALA A 966 -1.98 18.52 -5.41
CA ALA A 966 -1.43 17.25 -5.88
C ALA A 966 -2.49 16.13 -5.79
N ASP A 967 -3.06 15.75 -6.94
CA ASP A 967 -4.19 14.82 -7.00
C ASP A 967 -4.05 13.71 -8.06
N THR A 968 -5.14 12.96 -8.27
CA THR A 968 -5.15 11.86 -9.24
C THR A 968 -4.94 12.31 -10.69
N SER A 969 -5.31 13.54 -11.02
CA SER A 969 -5.11 14.16 -12.33
C SER A 969 -3.62 14.36 -12.59
N ASP A 970 -2.88 14.79 -11.58
CA ASP A 970 -1.44 14.90 -11.66
C ASP A 970 -0.77 13.53 -11.78
N ALA A 971 -1.28 12.52 -11.08
CA ALA A 971 -0.69 11.19 -11.18
C ALA A 971 -0.78 10.60 -12.60
N VAL A 972 -1.82 10.96 -13.35
CA VAL A 972 -1.92 10.63 -14.78
C VAL A 972 -0.85 11.36 -15.59
N LEU A 973 -0.59 12.63 -15.28
CA LEU A 973 0.49 13.40 -15.91
C LEU A 973 1.88 12.83 -15.56
N ILE A 974 2.08 12.36 -14.33
CA ILE A 974 3.29 11.65 -13.89
C ILE A 974 3.46 10.36 -14.69
N LEU A 975 2.41 9.56 -14.85
CA LEU A 975 2.44 8.32 -15.67
C LEU A 975 2.73 8.60 -17.14
N GLN A 976 2.14 9.65 -17.70
CA GLN A 976 2.39 10.07 -19.08
C GLN A 976 3.84 10.50 -19.25
N THR A 977 4.36 11.31 -18.33
CA THR A 977 5.76 11.75 -18.32
C THR A 977 6.71 10.55 -18.19
N ALA A 978 6.42 9.61 -17.28
CA ALA A 978 7.20 8.40 -17.09
C ALA A 978 7.20 7.46 -18.31
N ALA A 979 6.22 7.57 -19.21
CA ALA A 979 6.14 6.79 -20.44
C ALA A 979 6.85 7.46 -21.64
N GLU A 980 7.18 8.75 -21.54
CA GLU A 980 7.88 9.54 -22.56
C GLU A 980 9.41 9.44 -22.45
N PHE A 981 9.92 9.04 -21.30
CA PHE A 981 11.33 8.71 -21.04
C PHE A 981 11.59 7.20 -21.17
#